data_AF-A0A086XTJ0-F1
#
_entry.id   AF-A0A086XTJ0-F1
#
_cell.length_a   1.000
_cell.length_b   1.000
_cell.length_c   1.000
_cell.angle_alpha   90.00
_cell.angle_beta   90.00
_cell.angle_gamma   90.00
#
_symmetry.space_group_name_H-M   'P 1'
#
loop_
_entity.id
_entity.type
_entity.pdbx_description
1 polymer ?
#
loop_
_entity_poly.entity_id
_entity_poly.type
_entity_poly.pdbx_seq_one_letter_code
_entity_poly.pdbx_strand_id
1 'polypeptide(L)'
;MIHIGTSLTRLIGAGRGGRSVTPPAEPEFYPDVPPVPLAAAGGSLKFPEGNWNMHAGRAGLTGWKGLLHQGWSEVFTGSGTPSALFAMVRLPVDKRDGPYTKAILGREGSGGNRIRLAYGNPNNSSSASRNRFQGYQYGAGGASVNLRSAPWTEDAALVVFWHDGTDRWGVDWYSLLDGTHHAGEVSSLTGVNPSGAALSGFTVGGAQNMTAFATDTNPLVEELWDGEIALVGYLNGTVAPAEWAALARGARPQDVLPVPAVRWIRELDGTAASLAAPAWATADRTRPAVPVADASPSAGGTMLLPGSTLRPQSATRFVTFDQRSAGMVFGLKPGETVASVPFAGRASGPVEIRVFEAETGRIVRDWVPMPLPTAPENGIWSGRVSLPESANGWLFADARLVGAPEVVAHARSEFGVGYKFMIMGQSQTAMPMVNMTTRLALEPGAAMSGSVATLVNLGLRRILGAEARRPVMGRIGTGVGYAPSDGFVTFLNQFRRLKPKTPVMILNEAVSGTSMRALLAGEVDTATDRQWADITDKLDLWGRDVTAVLWNWLMNEGAMNGSNVVPLMSAMFLPGHAGDMAHSLVRDLEPGWTLGVLGGDRESRIIGREGMRAARTAFAHDNGFTLGPVVSDYRIENAGGPHPGKQFTNPGILGYTPPETFDHGIPRFMQRMGVMALQTIGGLSDVEVHPCYANPRFSADRRKILIDVVAVTGGRIYSPAPTALRSWYVKEEGDLSFASTGEKGAQAVLNTSVSPPQVEITRASGTWAPGVVVQRMDDGEKRADNDGAAEDTIHAGGLYEAWAQDPLGFGFPVVGMRDDSGLWRNLFESIVS
;
A
#
# COMPACT_ATOMS: atom_id res chain seq x y z
N MET A 1 7.10 -9.47 36.37
CA MET A 1 8.25 -8.95 37.15
C MET A 1 9.50 -9.62 36.58
N ILE A 2 10.17 -8.97 35.63
CA ILE A 2 11.47 -9.35 35.06
C ILE A 2 12.25 -8.03 34.97
N HIS A 3 13.47 -8.04 35.50
CA HIS A 3 14.26 -6.86 35.84
C HIS A 3 14.81 -6.13 34.61
N ILE A 4 14.67 -4.80 34.66
CA ILE A 4 15.21 -3.80 33.73
C ILE A 4 16.67 -3.52 34.14
N GLY A 5 17.59 -3.57 33.17
CA GLY A 5 18.98 -3.14 33.31
C GLY A 5 19.20 -1.81 32.60
N THR A 6 19.33 -0.73 33.37
CA THR A 6 19.64 0.63 32.95
C THR A 6 21.15 0.86 32.85
N SER A 7 21.62 1.56 31.81
CA SER A 7 22.72 2.53 31.95
C SER A 7 22.67 3.60 30.84
N LEU A 8 22.32 4.82 31.24
CA LEU A 8 22.70 6.10 30.60
C LEU A 8 24.12 6.45 31.10
N THR A 9 24.99 7.24 30.46
CA THR A 9 24.81 8.67 30.16
C THR A 9 25.97 9.23 29.28
N ARG A 10 25.60 10.04 28.25
CA ARG A 10 26.25 11.24 27.63
C ARG A 10 27.75 11.32 27.26
N LEU A 11 28.02 11.78 26.01
CA LEU A 11 28.58 13.13 25.74
C LEU A 11 28.45 13.55 24.26
N ILE A 12 27.92 14.76 24.05
CA ILE A 12 27.82 15.51 22.78
C ILE A 12 29.09 16.35 22.61
N GLY A 13 29.64 16.46 21.40
CA GLY A 13 30.70 17.42 21.08
C GLY A 13 31.18 17.40 19.62
N ALA A 14 30.55 18.25 18.79
CA ALA A 14 31.02 18.97 17.59
C ALA A 14 32.14 18.40 16.68
N GLY A 15 31.86 18.40 15.37
CA GLY A 15 32.91 18.40 14.32
C GLY A 15 32.37 18.33 12.89
N ARG A 16 32.07 19.49 12.29
CA ARG A 16 31.94 19.64 10.82
C ARG A 16 33.23 19.17 10.14
N GLY A 17 33.12 18.36 9.09
CA GLY A 17 34.24 18.04 8.21
C GLY A 17 33.80 17.10 7.09
N GLY A 18 33.70 17.62 5.87
CA GLY A 18 33.33 16.87 4.70
C GLY A 18 34.24 15.66 4.47
N ARG A 19 33.64 14.49 4.34
CA ARG A 19 34.19 13.35 3.62
C ARG A 19 33.07 12.75 2.81
N SER A 20 33.28 12.66 1.50
CA SER A 20 32.47 11.79 0.64
C SER A 20 32.48 10.41 1.27
N VAL A 21 31.32 9.96 1.73
CA VAL A 21 31.15 8.59 2.19
C VAL A 21 31.09 7.75 0.92
N THR A 22 32.24 7.21 0.50
CA THR A 22 32.24 6.06 -0.39
C THR A 22 31.45 4.96 0.33
N PRO A 23 30.37 4.40 -0.27
CA PRO A 23 29.62 3.32 0.36
C PRO A 23 30.58 2.18 0.76
N PRO A 24 30.40 1.53 1.91
CA PRO A 24 31.18 0.35 2.25
C PRO A 24 30.97 -0.70 1.15
N ALA A 25 32.03 -1.44 0.82
CA ALA A 25 31.95 -2.54 -0.13
C ALA A 25 30.83 -3.53 0.30
N GLU A 26 30.08 -4.03 -0.67
CA GLU A 26 28.92 -4.91 -0.48
C GLU A 26 29.18 -6.42 -0.15
N PRO A 27 30.40 -6.98 0.02
CA PRO A 27 30.57 -8.43 -0.05
C PRO A 27 30.10 -9.22 1.19
N GLU A 28 29.78 -8.58 2.31
CA GLU A 28 29.37 -9.34 3.52
C GLU A 28 27.97 -9.95 3.39
N PHE A 29 27.09 -9.35 2.57
CA PHE A 29 25.71 -9.84 2.41
C PHE A 29 25.55 -10.80 1.26
N TYR A 30 26.21 -10.59 0.12
CA TYR A 30 26.00 -11.40 -1.06
C TYR A 30 27.10 -12.47 -1.19
N PRO A 31 26.90 -13.70 -0.69
CA PRO A 31 27.86 -14.78 -0.87
C PRO A 31 28.06 -15.09 -2.36
N ASP A 32 29.26 -15.54 -2.72
CA ASP A 32 29.57 -16.00 -4.07
C ASP A 32 29.03 -17.42 -4.29
N VAL A 33 27.70 -17.50 -4.45
CA VAL A 33 26.95 -18.74 -4.69
C VAL A 33 26.00 -18.55 -5.87
N PRO A 34 25.71 -19.61 -6.65
CA PRO A 34 24.79 -19.51 -7.78
C PRO A 34 23.39 -19.03 -7.36
N PRO A 35 22.73 -18.19 -8.19
CA PRO A 35 21.38 -17.72 -7.90
C PRO A 35 20.38 -18.88 -7.89
N VAL A 36 19.31 -18.72 -7.13
CA VAL A 36 18.18 -19.65 -7.09
C VAL A 36 17.37 -19.52 -8.39
N PRO A 37 17.12 -20.61 -9.13
CA PRO A 37 16.28 -20.55 -10.32
C PRO A 37 14.82 -20.22 -9.95
N LEU A 38 14.33 -19.05 -10.36
CA LEU A 38 12.97 -18.58 -10.01
C LEU A 38 11.84 -19.41 -10.66
N ALA A 39 12.15 -20.12 -11.74
CA ALA A 39 11.22 -21.02 -12.42
C ALA A 39 11.22 -22.46 -11.86
N ALA A 40 12.08 -22.75 -10.86
CA ALA A 40 12.07 -24.05 -10.21
C ALA A 40 10.75 -24.27 -9.44
N ALA A 41 10.40 -25.54 -9.23
CA ALA A 41 9.21 -25.93 -8.48
C ALA A 41 9.17 -25.24 -7.11
N GLY A 42 8.01 -24.68 -6.80
CA GLY A 42 7.65 -24.16 -5.49
C GLY A 42 6.80 -25.17 -4.74
N GLY A 43 5.94 -24.67 -3.84
CA GLY A 43 4.97 -25.50 -3.13
C GLY A 43 3.51 -25.29 -3.57
N SER A 44 3.30 -24.40 -4.53
CA SER A 44 1.99 -24.03 -5.08
C SER A 44 2.16 -23.34 -6.43
N LEU A 45 1.05 -23.05 -7.12
CA LEU A 45 0.98 -22.07 -8.20
C LEU A 45 0.47 -20.74 -7.64
N LYS A 46 1.21 -19.67 -7.89
CA LYS A 46 0.86 -18.30 -7.49
C LYS A 46 0.13 -17.58 -8.62
N PHE A 47 -1.04 -17.04 -8.30
CA PHE A 47 -1.79 -16.13 -9.16
C PHE A 47 -1.38 -14.67 -8.87
N PRO A 48 -1.39 -13.77 -9.87
CA PRO A 48 -1.04 -12.37 -9.68
C PRO A 48 -1.87 -11.69 -8.60
N GLU A 49 -1.25 -10.85 -7.76
CA GLU A 49 -2.01 -9.97 -6.87
C GLU A 49 -2.84 -8.99 -7.72
N GLY A 50 -4.12 -8.85 -7.39
CA GLY A 50 -5.01 -8.00 -8.18
C GLY A 50 -5.42 -8.55 -9.53
N ASN A 51 -5.25 -9.87 -9.73
CA ASN A 51 -5.56 -10.59 -10.96
C ASN A 51 -6.83 -10.04 -11.64
N TRP A 52 -6.69 -9.51 -12.87
CA TRP A 52 -7.76 -8.93 -13.70
C TRP A 52 -8.70 -7.96 -12.97
N ASN A 53 -8.15 -7.08 -12.14
CA ASN A 53 -8.90 -5.90 -11.70
C ASN A 53 -8.86 -4.78 -12.76
N MET A 54 -9.74 -3.79 -12.60
CA MET A 54 -9.83 -2.63 -13.48
C MET A 54 -8.53 -1.79 -13.59
N HIS A 55 -7.58 -1.96 -12.68
CA HIS A 55 -6.33 -1.22 -12.62
C HIS A 55 -5.15 -1.93 -13.27
N ALA A 56 -5.25 -3.25 -13.52
CA ALA A 56 -4.31 -4.00 -14.33
C ALA A 56 -4.27 -3.52 -15.80
N GLY A 57 -5.24 -2.70 -16.23
CA GLY A 57 -5.20 -2.00 -17.52
C GLY A 57 -4.25 -0.79 -17.59
N ARG A 58 -3.63 -0.36 -16.49
CA ARG A 58 -2.64 0.75 -16.50
C ARG A 58 -1.38 0.33 -17.25
N ALA A 59 -0.78 1.27 -17.99
CA ALA A 59 0.52 1.08 -18.61
C ALA A 59 1.56 0.65 -17.56
N GLY A 60 2.28 -0.45 -17.84
CA GLY A 60 3.23 -1.08 -16.91
C GLY A 60 2.66 -2.23 -16.07
N LEU A 61 1.34 -2.43 -16.05
CA LEU A 61 0.66 -3.49 -15.27
C LEU A 61 -0.14 -4.48 -16.11
N THR A 62 -0.24 -4.25 -17.43
CA THR A 62 -1.00 -5.08 -18.37
C THR A 62 -0.55 -6.55 -18.45
N GLY A 63 0.69 -6.83 -18.04
CA GLY A 63 1.27 -8.18 -17.96
C GLY A 63 0.89 -9.01 -16.72
N TRP A 64 0.23 -8.41 -15.72
CA TRP A 64 -0.06 -9.04 -14.43
C TRP A 64 -1.45 -9.69 -14.41
N LYS A 65 -1.65 -10.67 -15.29
CA LYS A 65 -2.89 -11.45 -15.40
C LYS A 65 -2.54 -12.93 -15.49
N GLY A 66 -3.32 -13.79 -14.85
CA GLY A 66 -3.06 -15.23 -14.85
C GLY A 66 -4.28 -16.07 -14.52
N LEU A 67 -4.57 -17.05 -15.38
CA LEU A 67 -5.61 -18.06 -15.18
C LEU A 67 -5.22 -19.32 -15.91
N LEU A 68 -5.71 -20.46 -15.44
CA LEU A 68 -5.63 -21.71 -16.16
C LEU A 68 -7.01 -22.08 -16.72
N HIS A 69 -7.03 -22.52 -17.97
CA HIS A 69 -8.15 -23.25 -18.56
C HIS A 69 -7.90 -24.75 -18.45
N GLN A 70 -8.85 -25.46 -17.87
CA GLN A 70 -8.88 -26.91 -17.82
C GLN A 70 -9.89 -27.43 -18.84
N GLY A 71 -9.38 -28.13 -19.86
CA GLY A 71 -10.22 -28.91 -20.76
C GLY A 71 -10.84 -30.08 -20.00
N TRP A 72 -12.16 -30.18 -20.02
CA TRP A 72 -12.93 -31.19 -19.30
C TRP A 72 -14.04 -31.72 -20.21
N SER A 73 -14.47 -32.96 -20.01
CA SER A 73 -15.57 -33.56 -20.79
C SER A 73 -16.43 -34.53 -19.96
N GLU A 74 -16.24 -34.58 -18.64
CA GLU A 74 -17.11 -35.36 -17.76
C GLU A 74 -18.19 -34.47 -17.12
N VAL A 75 -19.18 -35.11 -16.50
CA VAL A 75 -20.24 -34.43 -15.74
C VAL A 75 -19.87 -34.52 -14.26
N PHE A 76 -19.95 -33.40 -13.53
CA PHE A 76 -19.97 -33.48 -12.07
C PHE A 76 -21.25 -34.19 -11.65
N THR A 77 -21.14 -35.38 -11.07
CA THR A 77 -22.29 -36.20 -10.66
C THR A 77 -22.90 -35.64 -9.38
N GLY A 78 -23.93 -34.81 -9.53
CA GLY A 78 -24.70 -34.25 -8.41
C GLY A 78 -25.73 -35.19 -7.79
N SER A 79 -25.85 -36.44 -8.25
CA SER A 79 -26.77 -37.40 -7.62
C SER A 79 -26.26 -38.84 -7.74
N GLY A 80 -26.70 -39.70 -6.81
CA GLY A 80 -26.51 -41.15 -6.87
C GLY A 80 -25.10 -41.70 -6.64
N THR A 81 -24.07 -40.86 -6.58
CA THR A 81 -22.71 -41.28 -6.21
C THR A 81 -22.03 -40.23 -5.32
N PRO A 82 -21.33 -40.65 -4.25
CA PRO A 82 -20.53 -39.75 -3.44
C PRO A 82 -19.49 -39.04 -4.31
N SER A 83 -19.31 -37.74 -4.12
CA SER A 83 -18.33 -36.99 -4.89
C SER A 83 -17.81 -35.78 -4.12
N ALA A 84 -16.64 -35.29 -4.50
CA ALA A 84 -16.05 -34.09 -3.91
C ALA A 84 -15.23 -33.28 -4.91
N LEU A 85 -15.45 -31.96 -4.90
CA LEU A 85 -14.60 -30.95 -5.51
C LEU A 85 -13.77 -30.28 -4.41
N PHE A 86 -12.45 -30.22 -4.56
CA PHE A 86 -11.59 -29.71 -3.51
C PHE A 86 -10.45 -28.86 -4.04
N ALA A 87 -9.94 -27.99 -3.16
CA ALA A 87 -8.78 -27.15 -3.44
C ALA A 87 -7.97 -26.89 -2.16
N MET A 88 -6.65 -26.91 -2.27
CA MET A 88 -5.73 -26.43 -1.25
C MET A 88 -5.25 -25.05 -1.66
N VAL A 89 -5.70 -24.04 -0.92
CA VAL A 89 -5.58 -22.64 -1.30
C VAL A 89 -4.92 -21.82 -0.21
N ARG A 90 -4.31 -20.71 -0.59
CA ARG A 90 -3.85 -19.67 0.32
C ARG A 90 -4.26 -18.30 -0.18
N LEU A 91 -4.79 -17.49 0.73
CA LEU A 91 -5.07 -16.07 0.52
C LEU A 91 -4.97 -15.39 1.90
N PRO A 92 -3.94 -14.56 2.13
CA PRO A 92 -3.74 -13.92 3.43
C PRO A 92 -4.96 -13.12 3.89
N VAL A 93 -5.25 -13.10 5.19
CA VAL A 93 -6.43 -12.43 5.75
C VAL A 93 -6.56 -10.97 5.31
N ASP A 94 -5.44 -10.26 5.24
CA ASP A 94 -5.34 -8.85 4.84
C ASP A 94 -5.42 -8.61 3.33
N LYS A 95 -5.51 -9.68 2.52
CA LYS A 95 -5.69 -9.67 1.05
C LYS A 95 -7.08 -10.14 0.60
N ARG A 96 -7.91 -10.62 1.54
CA ARG A 96 -9.24 -11.19 1.24
C ARG A 96 -10.28 -10.17 0.85
N ASP A 97 -10.10 -8.93 1.29
CA ASP A 97 -11.07 -7.87 1.05
C ASP A 97 -11.05 -7.44 -0.41
N GLY A 98 -12.26 -7.22 -0.96
CA GLY A 98 -12.43 -6.80 -2.33
C GLY A 98 -13.86 -6.63 -2.80
N PRO A 99 -14.06 -6.00 -3.96
CA PRO A 99 -15.38 -5.69 -4.49
C PRO A 99 -16.14 -6.91 -5.01
N TYR A 100 -15.50 -8.05 -5.29
CA TYR A 100 -16.19 -9.22 -5.87
C TYR A 100 -15.72 -10.52 -5.23
N THR A 101 -16.64 -11.46 -5.01
CA THR A 101 -16.33 -12.84 -4.62
C THR A 101 -15.13 -13.38 -5.39
N LYS A 102 -14.22 -14.09 -4.72
CA LYS A 102 -13.01 -14.64 -5.34
C LYS A 102 -13.25 -16.09 -5.70
N ALA A 103 -13.28 -16.41 -6.99
CA ALA A 103 -13.48 -17.80 -7.42
C ALA A 103 -12.15 -18.55 -7.48
N ILE A 104 -12.10 -19.72 -6.84
CA ILE A 104 -10.91 -20.59 -6.84
C ILE A 104 -10.87 -21.39 -8.13
N LEU A 105 -12.00 -22.01 -8.49
CA LEU A 105 -12.16 -22.74 -9.74
C LEU A 105 -13.64 -22.89 -10.07
N GLY A 106 -13.95 -23.05 -11.36
CA GLY A 106 -15.29 -23.37 -11.81
C GLY A 106 -15.66 -22.73 -13.13
N ARG A 107 -16.97 -22.67 -13.37
CA ARG A 107 -17.60 -22.17 -14.59
C ARG A 107 -18.94 -21.51 -14.30
N GLU A 108 -19.06 -20.25 -14.71
CA GLU A 108 -20.27 -19.43 -14.76
C GLU A 108 -20.79 -19.44 -16.20
N GLY A 109 -21.96 -20.05 -16.46
CA GLY A 109 -22.53 -20.11 -17.81
C GLY A 109 -24.06 -20.17 -17.81
N SER A 110 -24.75 -20.01 -18.93
CA SER A 110 -26.22 -20.17 -18.98
C SER A 110 -26.61 -21.67 -18.91
N GLY A 111 -27.65 -22.01 -18.13
CA GLY A 111 -28.21 -23.36 -18.04
C GLY A 111 -27.67 -24.26 -16.91
N GLY A 112 -28.04 -25.55 -16.98
CA GLY A 112 -27.88 -26.60 -15.95
C GLY A 112 -26.47 -27.14 -15.68
N ASN A 113 -25.43 -26.38 -16.00
CA ASN A 113 -24.03 -26.83 -16.03
C ASN A 113 -23.10 -25.84 -15.31
N ARG A 114 -23.53 -25.26 -14.18
CA ARG A 114 -22.68 -24.38 -13.38
C ARG A 114 -22.11 -25.15 -12.20
N ILE A 115 -20.80 -25.07 -12.03
CA ILE A 115 -20.11 -25.56 -10.84
C ILE A 115 -19.05 -24.55 -10.44
N ARG A 116 -18.98 -24.22 -9.16
CA ARG A 116 -18.00 -23.26 -8.66
C ARG A 116 -17.61 -23.54 -7.22
N LEU A 117 -16.32 -23.41 -6.96
CA LEU A 117 -15.79 -23.20 -5.61
C LEU A 117 -15.23 -21.78 -5.53
N ALA A 118 -15.73 -21.00 -4.58
CA ALA A 118 -15.39 -19.59 -4.41
C ALA A 118 -15.25 -19.21 -2.94
N TYR A 119 -14.87 -17.97 -2.70
CA TYR A 119 -14.72 -17.39 -1.38
C TYR A 119 -15.47 -16.05 -1.31
N GLY A 120 -16.35 -15.92 -0.32
CA GLY A 120 -17.10 -14.72 -0.05
C GLY A 120 -16.26 -13.67 0.67
N ASN A 121 -15.95 -12.58 -0.04
CA ASN A 121 -15.15 -11.48 0.50
C ASN A 121 -15.78 -10.88 1.76
N PRO A 122 -14.97 -10.48 2.75
CA PRO A 122 -15.47 -9.92 4.00
C PRO A 122 -16.22 -8.60 3.82
N ASN A 123 -15.70 -7.67 3.00
CA ASN A 123 -16.32 -6.36 2.82
C ASN A 123 -17.62 -6.39 2.00
N ASN A 124 -17.60 -7.03 0.82
CA ASN A 124 -18.70 -6.90 -0.14
C ASN A 124 -19.75 -8.03 -0.10
N SER A 125 -19.49 -9.11 0.64
CA SER A 125 -20.47 -10.19 0.75
C SER A 125 -21.56 -9.89 1.79
N SER A 126 -22.74 -10.48 1.59
CA SER A 126 -23.78 -10.52 2.62
C SER A 126 -23.24 -11.09 3.92
N SER A 127 -23.78 -10.66 5.07
CA SER A 127 -23.31 -11.08 6.41
C SER A 127 -23.15 -12.60 6.54
N ALA A 128 -24.09 -13.38 5.98
CA ALA A 128 -24.06 -14.83 6.00
C ALA A 128 -22.94 -15.47 5.13
N SER A 129 -22.35 -14.71 4.21
CA SER A 129 -21.35 -15.18 3.24
C SER A 129 -19.93 -14.68 3.53
N ARG A 130 -19.77 -13.72 4.45
CA ARG A 130 -18.47 -13.11 4.77
C ARG A 130 -17.51 -14.15 5.33
N ASN A 131 -16.27 -14.11 4.84
CA ASN A 131 -15.21 -15.01 5.27
C ASN A 131 -15.51 -16.51 5.09
N ARG A 132 -16.36 -16.90 4.14
CA ARG A 132 -16.74 -18.30 3.96
C ARG A 132 -16.44 -18.77 2.55
N PHE A 133 -16.00 -20.02 2.42
CA PHE A 133 -15.99 -20.70 1.13
C PHE A 133 -17.43 -20.98 0.71
N GLN A 134 -17.65 -20.96 -0.60
CA GLN A 134 -18.94 -21.15 -1.24
C GLN A 134 -18.83 -22.25 -2.28
N GLY A 135 -19.66 -23.27 -2.13
CA GLY A 135 -19.84 -24.34 -3.12
C GLY A 135 -21.15 -24.13 -3.85
N TYR A 136 -21.07 -24.10 -5.17
CA TYR A 136 -22.24 -23.89 -6.03
C TYR A 136 -22.32 -24.99 -7.10
N GLN A 137 -23.50 -25.57 -7.25
CA GLN A 137 -23.84 -26.51 -8.32
C GLN A 137 -25.24 -26.17 -8.85
N TYR A 138 -25.37 -26.02 -10.17
CA TYR A 138 -26.66 -25.88 -10.85
C TYR A 138 -26.88 -27.11 -11.74
N GLY A 139 -27.99 -27.82 -11.54
CA GLY A 139 -28.33 -29.04 -12.28
C GLY A 139 -29.18 -28.79 -13.53
N ALA A 140 -29.30 -29.80 -14.38
CA ALA A 140 -29.99 -29.75 -15.69
C ALA A 140 -31.44 -29.24 -15.62
N GLY A 141 -32.15 -29.51 -14.52
CA GLY A 141 -33.56 -29.18 -14.32
C GLY A 141 -33.83 -27.84 -13.63
N GLY A 142 -32.81 -27.01 -13.41
CA GLY A 142 -32.95 -25.72 -12.73
C GLY A 142 -32.82 -25.75 -11.20
N ALA A 143 -32.71 -26.94 -10.60
CA ALA A 143 -32.39 -27.12 -9.19
C ALA A 143 -30.92 -26.74 -8.92
N SER A 144 -30.66 -26.16 -7.74
CA SER A 144 -29.32 -25.68 -7.39
C SER A 144 -28.98 -25.92 -5.93
N VAL A 145 -27.71 -26.23 -5.69
CA VAL A 145 -27.08 -26.23 -4.36
C VAL A 145 -26.19 -24.99 -4.29
N ASN A 146 -26.36 -24.20 -3.23
CA ASN A 146 -25.48 -23.10 -2.87
C ASN A 146 -25.22 -23.15 -1.37
N LEU A 147 -24.03 -23.59 -0.99
CA LEU A 147 -23.67 -23.86 0.40
C LEU A 147 -22.44 -23.06 0.81
N ARG A 148 -22.30 -22.91 2.12
CA ARG A 148 -21.25 -22.14 2.74
C ARG A 148 -20.53 -22.96 3.79
N SER A 149 -19.22 -22.77 3.87
CA SER A 149 -18.41 -23.33 4.94
C SER A 149 -18.60 -22.59 6.25
N ALA A 150 -18.01 -23.12 7.33
CA ALA A 150 -17.67 -22.32 8.51
C ALA A 150 -16.76 -21.14 8.12
N PRO A 151 -16.70 -20.05 8.92
CA PRO A 151 -15.79 -18.94 8.66
C PRO A 151 -14.34 -19.42 8.57
N TRP A 152 -13.61 -18.91 7.60
CA TRP A 152 -12.20 -19.21 7.37
C TRP A 152 -11.33 -18.17 8.06
N THR A 153 -10.51 -18.62 9.00
CA THR A 153 -9.75 -17.77 9.93
C THR A 153 -8.23 -17.86 9.77
N GLU A 154 -7.74 -18.83 8.99
CA GLU A 154 -6.30 -19.07 8.75
C GLU A 154 -5.90 -18.65 7.34
N ASP A 155 -4.64 -18.37 7.04
CA ASP A 155 -4.18 -17.93 5.71
C ASP A 155 -4.34 -18.96 4.58
N ALA A 156 -4.31 -20.25 4.93
CA ALA A 156 -4.39 -21.35 4.00
C ALA A 156 -5.40 -22.40 4.48
N ALA A 157 -6.01 -23.14 3.56
CA ALA A 157 -6.95 -24.21 3.89
C ALA A 157 -7.03 -25.25 2.77
N LEU A 158 -7.40 -26.47 3.14
CA LEU A 158 -7.97 -27.45 2.23
C LEU A 158 -9.50 -27.32 2.29
N VAL A 159 -10.12 -26.81 1.23
CA VAL A 159 -11.57 -26.67 1.11
C VAL A 159 -12.15 -27.84 0.30
N VAL A 160 -13.28 -28.37 0.74
CA VAL A 160 -13.94 -29.55 0.14
C VAL A 160 -15.44 -29.29 0.02
N PHE A 161 -15.94 -29.18 -1.21
CA PHE A 161 -17.36 -29.23 -1.53
C PHE A 161 -17.76 -30.66 -1.88
N TRP A 162 -18.61 -31.28 -1.08
CA TRP A 162 -18.91 -32.71 -1.17
C TRP A 162 -20.41 -33.01 -1.29
N HIS A 163 -20.70 -34.17 -1.86
CA HIS A 163 -21.99 -34.83 -1.92
C HIS A 163 -21.84 -36.28 -1.42
N ASP A 164 -22.73 -36.77 -0.57
CA ASP A 164 -22.59 -38.10 0.05
C ASP A 164 -23.22 -39.26 -0.75
N GLY A 165 -23.80 -38.98 -1.92
CA GLY A 165 -24.52 -39.97 -2.72
C GLY A 165 -26.00 -40.12 -2.38
N THR A 166 -26.48 -39.52 -1.29
CA THR A 166 -27.87 -39.59 -0.80
C THR A 166 -28.53 -38.21 -0.71
N ASP A 167 -28.18 -37.31 -1.64
CA ASP A 167 -28.71 -35.95 -1.76
C ASP A 167 -28.32 -35.01 -0.60
N ARG A 168 -27.32 -35.37 0.22
CA ARG A 168 -26.73 -34.45 1.19
C ARG A 168 -25.46 -33.83 0.66
N TRP A 169 -25.35 -32.52 0.86
CA TRP A 169 -24.29 -31.68 0.36
C TRP A 169 -23.68 -30.84 1.49
N GLY A 170 -22.39 -30.56 1.41
CA GLY A 170 -21.68 -29.72 2.38
C GLY A 170 -20.44 -29.05 1.79
N VAL A 171 -20.00 -27.97 2.42
CA VAL A 171 -18.70 -27.32 2.12
C VAL A 171 -17.91 -27.23 3.41
N ASP A 172 -16.82 -27.96 3.50
CA ASP A 172 -15.96 -27.99 4.66
C ASP A 172 -14.61 -27.36 4.35
N TRP A 173 -13.88 -26.98 5.39
CA TRP A 173 -12.45 -26.73 5.24
C TRP A 173 -11.65 -27.36 6.37
N TYR A 174 -10.39 -27.66 6.09
CA TYR A 174 -9.44 -28.28 7.01
C TYR A 174 -8.24 -27.37 7.18
N SER A 175 -7.83 -27.15 8.43
CA SER A 175 -6.61 -26.42 8.78
C SER A 175 -5.38 -27.13 8.20
N LEU A 176 -4.52 -26.38 7.49
CA LEU A 176 -3.23 -26.92 7.04
C LEU A 176 -2.18 -26.95 8.17
N LEU A 177 -2.49 -26.35 9.33
CA LEU A 177 -1.60 -26.31 10.49
C LEU A 177 -1.68 -27.60 11.32
N ASP A 178 -2.88 -28.13 11.52
CA ASP A 178 -3.12 -29.27 12.41
C ASP A 178 -4.17 -30.29 11.91
N GLY A 179 -4.82 -30.03 10.77
CA GLY A 179 -5.85 -30.90 10.20
C GLY A 179 -7.23 -30.76 10.85
N THR A 180 -7.47 -29.77 11.70
CA THR A 180 -8.78 -29.51 12.30
C THR A 180 -9.85 -29.37 11.23
N HIS A 181 -10.97 -30.08 11.42
CA HIS A 181 -12.13 -30.06 10.51
C HIS A 181 -13.12 -28.96 10.90
N HIS A 182 -13.38 -28.05 9.97
CA HIS A 182 -14.36 -26.99 10.09
C HIS A 182 -15.55 -27.29 9.17
N ALA A 183 -16.52 -28.03 9.71
CA ALA A 183 -17.71 -28.42 8.98
C ALA A 183 -18.63 -27.23 8.64
N GLY A 184 -19.11 -27.18 7.40
CA GLY A 184 -20.07 -26.19 6.94
C GLY A 184 -21.54 -26.56 7.18
N GLU A 185 -22.44 -25.76 6.60
CA GLU A 185 -23.86 -26.10 6.57
C GLU A 185 -24.10 -27.31 5.67
N VAL A 186 -24.83 -28.30 6.18
CA VAL A 186 -25.25 -29.48 5.42
C VAL A 186 -26.68 -29.28 4.96
N SER A 187 -26.94 -29.49 3.67
CA SER A 187 -28.28 -29.40 3.09
C SER A 187 -28.68 -30.71 2.43
N SER A 188 -29.93 -31.13 2.66
CA SER A 188 -30.55 -32.24 1.96
C SER A 188 -31.39 -31.67 0.83
N LEU A 189 -30.87 -31.71 -0.40
CA LEU A 189 -31.53 -31.16 -1.58
C LEU A 189 -31.73 -32.25 -2.62
N THR A 190 -32.98 -32.68 -2.76
CA THR A 190 -33.40 -33.65 -3.77
C THR A 190 -33.50 -32.98 -5.14
N GLY A 191 -33.04 -33.65 -6.20
CA GLY A 191 -33.28 -33.24 -7.59
C GLY A 191 -32.25 -32.31 -8.24
N VAL A 192 -31.07 -32.11 -7.64
CA VAL A 192 -29.91 -31.55 -8.37
C VAL A 192 -29.37 -32.61 -9.32
N ASN A 193 -30.09 -32.81 -10.43
CA ASN A 193 -29.73 -33.81 -11.42
C ASN A 193 -28.36 -33.49 -12.03
N PRO A 194 -27.55 -34.52 -12.36
CA PRO A 194 -26.32 -34.35 -13.11
C PRO A 194 -26.59 -33.54 -14.38
N SER A 195 -25.60 -32.74 -14.77
CA SER A 195 -25.70 -31.89 -15.93
C SER A 195 -25.99 -32.75 -17.18
N GLY A 196 -27.06 -32.44 -17.92
CA GLY A 196 -27.50 -33.26 -19.07
C GLY A 196 -26.52 -33.23 -20.26
N ALA A 197 -25.52 -32.35 -20.19
CA ALA A 197 -24.39 -32.27 -21.11
C ALA A 197 -23.08 -32.17 -20.31
N ALA A 198 -22.00 -32.73 -20.86
CA ALA A 198 -20.66 -32.58 -20.32
C ALA A 198 -20.24 -31.10 -20.24
N LEU A 199 -19.48 -30.73 -19.21
CA LEU A 199 -18.83 -29.42 -19.16
C LEU A 199 -17.78 -29.38 -20.26
N SER A 200 -17.83 -28.39 -21.16
CA SER A 200 -16.83 -28.19 -22.24
C SER A 200 -15.48 -27.63 -21.74
N GLY A 201 -15.18 -27.74 -20.44
CA GLY A 201 -14.07 -27.09 -19.75
C GLY A 201 -14.50 -26.09 -18.67
N PHE A 202 -13.54 -25.68 -17.84
CA PHE A 202 -13.69 -24.71 -16.74
C PHE A 202 -12.35 -24.00 -16.45
N THR A 203 -12.35 -23.04 -15.52
CA THR A 203 -11.16 -22.28 -15.18
C THR A 203 -10.65 -22.57 -13.76
N VAL A 204 -9.34 -22.50 -13.55
CA VAL A 204 -8.68 -22.51 -12.23
C VAL A 204 -8.02 -21.15 -12.02
N GLY A 205 -8.26 -20.55 -10.86
CA GLY A 205 -8.00 -19.15 -10.54
C GLY A 205 -9.18 -18.21 -10.86
N GLY A 206 -10.36 -18.75 -11.13
CA GLY A 206 -11.54 -18.01 -11.57
C GLY A 206 -12.74 -18.92 -11.86
N ALA A 207 -13.90 -18.35 -12.16
CA ALA A 207 -15.12 -19.09 -12.51
C ALA A 207 -15.72 -18.69 -13.86
N GLN A 208 -14.92 -18.24 -14.82
CA GLN A 208 -15.43 -17.69 -16.08
C GLN A 208 -15.78 -18.77 -17.12
N ASN A 209 -16.67 -18.41 -18.06
CA ASN A 209 -17.00 -19.20 -19.25
C ASN A 209 -15.93 -19.05 -20.36
N MET A 210 -14.66 -19.05 -19.99
CA MET A 210 -13.57 -18.73 -20.92
C MET A 210 -13.10 -19.97 -21.69
N THR A 211 -12.99 -19.81 -23.01
CA THR A 211 -12.18 -20.69 -23.85
C THR A 211 -10.68 -20.38 -23.65
N ALA A 212 -9.77 -21.10 -24.29
CA ALA A 212 -8.34 -20.78 -24.26
C ALA A 212 -8.00 -19.36 -24.79
N PHE A 213 -8.97 -18.65 -25.37
CA PHE A 213 -8.87 -17.28 -25.87
C PHE A 213 -9.88 -16.39 -25.12
N ALA A 214 -9.38 -15.38 -24.39
CA ALA A 214 -10.20 -14.40 -23.69
C ALA A 214 -10.74 -13.36 -24.67
N THR A 215 -11.87 -13.62 -25.34
CA THR A 215 -12.41 -12.66 -26.33
C THR A 215 -13.32 -11.57 -25.73
N ASP A 216 -13.86 -11.75 -24.51
CA ASP A 216 -14.82 -10.81 -23.90
C ASP A 216 -14.74 -10.79 -22.36
N THR A 217 -13.55 -10.60 -21.77
CA THR A 217 -13.44 -10.42 -20.30
C THR A 217 -13.62 -8.97 -19.90
N ASN A 218 -14.51 -8.71 -18.95
CA ASN A 218 -14.69 -7.40 -18.35
C ASN A 218 -14.03 -7.37 -16.95
N PRO A 219 -12.79 -6.88 -16.82
CA PRO A 219 -12.03 -6.86 -15.56
C PRO A 219 -12.68 -6.02 -14.44
N LEU A 220 -13.83 -5.38 -14.70
CA LEU A 220 -14.62 -4.68 -13.70
C LEU A 220 -15.57 -5.58 -12.90
N VAL A 221 -15.87 -6.83 -13.30
CA VAL A 221 -16.93 -7.66 -12.68
C VAL A 221 -16.56 -9.13 -12.46
N GLU A 222 -15.31 -9.52 -12.69
CA GLU A 222 -14.93 -10.94 -12.70
C GLU A 222 -14.57 -11.46 -11.30
N GLU A 223 -15.03 -12.68 -11.00
CA GLU A 223 -14.69 -13.38 -9.78
C GLU A 223 -13.41 -14.20 -9.96
N LEU A 224 -12.30 -13.73 -9.39
CA LEU A 224 -10.98 -14.29 -9.68
C LEU A 224 -10.15 -14.47 -8.43
N TRP A 225 -9.29 -15.47 -8.48
CA TRP A 225 -8.32 -15.75 -7.44
C TRP A 225 -7.05 -14.93 -7.66
N ASP A 226 -6.57 -14.33 -6.58
CA ASP A 226 -5.33 -13.55 -6.50
C ASP A 226 -4.43 -14.05 -5.36
N GLY A 227 -4.59 -15.33 -5.01
CA GLY A 227 -3.78 -16.04 -4.02
C GLY A 227 -2.96 -17.18 -4.64
N GLU A 228 -2.79 -18.25 -3.88
CA GLU A 228 -2.03 -19.43 -4.31
C GLU A 228 -2.91 -20.68 -4.27
N ILE A 229 -2.61 -21.65 -5.13
CA ILE A 229 -3.29 -22.95 -5.20
C ILE A 229 -2.25 -24.06 -5.33
N ALA A 230 -2.21 -25.00 -4.38
CA ALA A 230 -1.25 -26.12 -4.38
C ALA A 230 -1.84 -27.44 -4.88
N LEU A 231 -3.15 -27.62 -4.72
CA LEU A 231 -3.84 -28.84 -5.09
C LEU A 231 -5.26 -28.51 -5.51
N VAL A 232 -5.73 -29.06 -6.62
CA VAL A 232 -7.14 -28.98 -7.03
C VAL A 232 -7.57 -30.29 -7.63
N GLY A 233 -8.81 -30.71 -7.40
CA GLY A 233 -9.28 -31.96 -7.95
C GLY A 233 -10.77 -32.20 -7.82
N TYR A 234 -11.20 -33.26 -8.49
CA TYR A 234 -12.54 -33.79 -8.46
C TYR A 234 -12.48 -35.32 -8.37
N LEU A 235 -13.25 -35.87 -7.45
CA LEU A 235 -13.37 -37.30 -7.25
C LEU A 235 -14.84 -37.74 -7.19
N ASN A 236 -15.08 -38.92 -7.76
CA ASN A 236 -16.37 -39.61 -7.77
C ASN A 236 -16.26 -40.88 -6.92
N GLY A 237 -16.22 -40.67 -5.60
CA GLY A 237 -16.08 -41.68 -4.56
C GLY A 237 -16.08 -41.06 -3.16
N THR A 238 -16.16 -41.91 -2.14
CA THR A 238 -16.18 -41.48 -0.74
C THR A 238 -14.75 -41.26 -0.21
N VAL A 239 -14.56 -40.19 0.54
CA VAL A 239 -13.34 -39.91 1.32
C VAL A 239 -13.76 -39.50 2.72
N ALA A 240 -13.19 -40.14 3.74
CA ALA A 240 -13.54 -39.87 5.13
C ALA A 240 -12.94 -38.53 5.62
N PRO A 241 -13.57 -37.82 6.58
CA PRO A 241 -13.00 -36.61 7.16
C PRO A 241 -11.58 -36.76 7.71
N ALA A 242 -11.24 -37.94 8.25
CA ALA A 242 -9.89 -38.23 8.75
C ALA A 242 -8.83 -38.29 7.63
N GLU A 243 -9.21 -38.70 6.42
CA GLU A 243 -8.33 -38.74 5.24
C GLU A 243 -8.09 -37.33 4.70
N TRP A 244 -9.12 -36.48 4.68
CA TRP A 244 -8.97 -35.05 4.37
C TRP A 244 -8.06 -34.34 5.38
N ALA A 245 -8.23 -34.61 6.67
CA ALA A 245 -7.35 -34.10 7.72
C ALA A 245 -5.90 -34.61 7.56
N ALA A 246 -5.71 -35.87 7.17
CA ALA A 246 -4.39 -36.42 6.88
C ALA A 246 -3.72 -35.73 5.67
N LEU A 247 -4.49 -35.49 4.60
CA LEU A 247 -4.02 -34.75 3.42
C LEU A 247 -3.55 -33.33 3.78
N ALA A 248 -4.33 -32.61 4.59
CA ALA A 248 -4.00 -31.28 5.10
C ALA A 248 -2.68 -31.28 5.90
N ARG A 249 -2.42 -32.34 6.68
CA ARG A 249 -1.18 -32.54 7.46
C ARG A 249 0.02 -33.10 6.69
N GLY A 250 -0.04 -33.17 5.36
CA GLY A 250 1.10 -33.59 4.55
C GLY A 250 1.08 -35.04 4.07
N ALA A 251 -0.02 -35.80 4.25
CA ALA A 251 -0.13 -37.11 3.60
C ALA A 251 -0.09 -36.96 2.07
N ARG A 252 0.48 -37.95 1.38
CA ARG A 252 0.56 -37.89 -0.09
C ARG A 252 -0.83 -38.17 -0.67
N PRO A 253 -1.30 -37.41 -1.69
CA PRO A 253 -2.64 -37.60 -2.25
C PRO A 253 -2.94 -39.06 -2.66
N GLN A 254 -1.99 -39.76 -3.27
CA GLN A 254 -2.14 -41.15 -3.70
C GLN A 254 -2.32 -42.17 -2.56
N ASP A 255 -1.95 -41.81 -1.34
CA ASP A 255 -2.08 -42.70 -0.18
C ASP A 255 -3.45 -42.54 0.52
N VAL A 256 -4.15 -41.44 0.26
CA VAL A 256 -5.39 -41.07 0.96
C VAL A 256 -6.59 -40.93 0.02
N LEU A 257 -6.37 -40.58 -1.24
CA LEU A 257 -7.44 -40.46 -2.23
C LEU A 257 -7.64 -41.80 -2.94
N PRO A 258 -8.90 -42.25 -3.11
CA PRO A 258 -9.20 -43.48 -3.83
C PRO A 258 -8.87 -43.31 -5.32
N VAL A 259 -7.70 -43.79 -5.76
CA VAL A 259 -7.17 -43.61 -7.12
C VAL A 259 -8.20 -43.89 -8.23
N PRO A 260 -9.01 -44.98 -8.19
CA PRO A 260 -10.00 -45.25 -9.24
C PRO A 260 -11.14 -44.22 -9.34
N ALA A 261 -11.35 -43.44 -8.29
CA ALA A 261 -12.38 -42.40 -8.19
C ALA A 261 -11.86 -41.00 -8.55
N VAL A 262 -10.54 -40.80 -8.68
CA VAL A 262 -9.95 -39.51 -9.06
C VAL A 262 -10.22 -39.26 -10.55
N ARG A 263 -11.17 -38.37 -10.85
CA ARG A 263 -11.49 -37.98 -12.23
C ARG A 263 -10.64 -36.81 -12.70
N TRP A 264 -10.21 -35.98 -11.76
CA TRP A 264 -9.34 -34.83 -11.99
C TRP A 264 -8.42 -34.62 -10.81
N ILE A 265 -7.14 -34.35 -11.06
CA ILE A 265 -6.29 -33.75 -10.03
C ILE A 265 -5.08 -33.02 -10.62
N ARG A 266 -4.72 -31.88 -10.02
CA ARG A 266 -3.47 -31.15 -10.28
C ARG A 266 -2.75 -30.88 -8.97
N GLU A 267 -1.53 -31.40 -8.84
CA GLU A 267 -0.59 -31.07 -7.77
C GLU A 267 0.28 -29.92 -8.28
N LEU A 268 -0.16 -28.69 -8.04
CA LEU A 268 0.38 -27.47 -8.63
C LEU A 268 1.63 -27.00 -7.88
N ASP A 269 2.75 -26.82 -8.58
CA ASP A 269 4.02 -26.34 -8.01
C ASP A 269 4.62 -25.14 -8.77
N GLY A 270 3.93 -24.65 -9.80
CA GLY A 270 4.39 -23.57 -10.67
C GLY A 270 5.15 -24.00 -11.92
N THR A 271 5.48 -25.29 -12.06
CA THR A 271 6.13 -25.81 -13.26
C THR A 271 5.11 -26.23 -14.31
N ALA A 272 5.53 -26.27 -15.58
CA ALA A 272 4.67 -26.76 -16.67
C ALA A 272 4.21 -28.23 -16.46
N ALA A 273 5.03 -29.06 -15.79
CA ALA A 273 4.70 -30.45 -15.52
C ALA A 273 3.50 -30.58 -14.56
N SER A 274 3.39 -29.68 -13.58
CA SER A 274 2.30 -29.67 -12.60
C SER A 274 0.92 -29.36 -13.19
N LEU A 275 0.88 -28.87 -14.43
CA LEU A 275 -0.36 -28.62 -15.15
C LEU A 275 -0.99 -29.90 -15.71
N ALA A 276 -0.26 -31.02 -15.74
CA ALA A 276 -0.76 -32.33 -16.14
C ALA A 276 -1.23 -33.15 -14.92
N ALA A 277 -1.98 -34.22 -15.18
CA ALA A 277 -2.31 -35.19 -14.14
C ALA A 277 -1.04 -35.87 -13.62
N PRO A 278 -0.89 -36.07 -12.30
CA PRO A 278 0.23 -36.81 -11.74
C PRO A 278 0.15 -38.28 -12.16
N ALA A 279 1.30 -38.94 -12.30
CA ALA A 279 1.39 -40.29 -12.87
C ALA A 279 0.56 -41.36 -12.12
N TRP A 280 0.30 -41.16 -10.82
CA TRP A 280 -0.50 -42.08 -10.01
C TRP A 280 -2.00 -41.96 -10.27
N ALA A 281 -2.49 -40.82 -10.76
CA ALA A 281 -3.91 -40.55 -10.98
C ALA A 281 -4.39 -41.17 -12.30
N THR A 282 -4.30 -42.50 -12.40
CA THR A 282 -4.56 -43.26 -13.64
C THR A 282 -6.00 -43.16 -14.16
N ALA A 283 -6.94 -42.72 -13.32
CA ALA A 283 -8.32 -42.46 -13.69
C ALA A 283 -8.57 -41.01 -14.21
N ASP A 284 -7.61 -40.09 -14.03
CA ASP A 284 -7.67 -38.76 -14.63
C ASP A 284 -7.25 -38.84 -16.11
N ARG A 285 -8.23 -38.67 -17.00
CA ARG A 285 -8.05 -38.72 -18.46
C ARG A 285 -7.99 -37.33 -19.11
N THR A 286 -7.87 -36.28 -18.30
CA THR A 286 -7.93 -34.91 -18.79
C THR A 286 -6.60 -34.45 -19.37
N ARG A 287 -6.69 -33.47 -20.27
CA ARG A 287 -5.50 -32.82 -20.83
C ARG A 287 -4.84 -31.92 -19.78
N PRO A 288 -3.54 -31.61 -19.93
CA PRO A 288 -2.91 -30.58 -19.12
C PRO A 288 -3.71 -29.28 -19.16
N ALA A 289 -3.79 -28.61 -18.01
CA ALA A 289 -4.31 -27.26 -17.94
C ALA A 289 -3.41 -26.32 -18.75
N VAL A 290 -3.99 -25.30 -19.36
CA VAL A 290 -3.24 -24.33 -20.17
C VAL A 290 -3.44 -22.92 -19.63
N PRO A 291 -2.38 -22.09 -19.56
CA PRO A 291 -2.56 -20.67 -19.28
C PRO A 291 -3.51 -20.05 -20.31
N VAL A 292 -4.48 -19.26 -19.86
CA VAL A 292 -5.38 -18.56 -20.77
C VAL A 292 -4.64 -17.41 -21.42
N ALA A 293 -4.51 -17.43 -22.74
CA ALA A 293 -3.90 -16.34 -23.49
C ALA A 293 -4.88 -15.16 -23.58
N ASP A 294 -4.41 -13.95 -23.26
CA ASP A 294 -5.17 -12.73 -23.53
C ASP A 294 -5.26 -12.57 -25.07
N ALA A 295 -6.47 -12.60 -25.63
CA ALA A 295 -6.68 -12.42 -27.07
C ALA A 295 -6.67 -10.95 -27.49
N SER A 296 -6.54 -10.01 -26.54
CA SER A 296 -6.41 -8.59 -26.84
C SER A 296 -4.96 -8.23 -27.19
N PRO A 297 -4.69 -7.70 -28.41
CA PRO A 297 -3.36 -7.22 -28.81
C PRO A 297 -2.79 -6.08 -27.95
N SER A 298 -3.59 -5.49 -27.05
CA SER A 298 -3.19 -4.38 -26.17
C SER A 298 -2.94 -4.78 -24.70
N ALA A 299 -3.13 -6.05 -24.31
CA ALA A 299 -2.97 -6.49 -22.93
C ALA A 299 -2.35 -7.88 -22.81
N GLY A 300 -1.13 -8.09 -23.29
CA GLY A 300 -0.46 -9.38 -23.10
C GLY A 300 -0.11 -9.65 -21.62
N GLY A 301 -0.49 -10.82 -21.10
CA GLY A 301 0.00 -11.36 -19.81
C GLY A 301 -0.53 -12.76 -19.48
N THR A 302 0.37 -13.69 -19.12
CA THR A 302 0.10 -15.02 -18.51
C THR A 302 1.04 -15.23 -17.33
N MET A 303 1.12 -14.27 -16.41
CA MET A 303 2.05 -14.32 -15.28
C MET A 303 1.56 -15.33 -14.24
N LEU A 304 1.99 -16.57 -14.41
CA LEU A 304 1.86 -17.63 -13.40
C LEU A 304 3.26 -18.00 -12.95
N LEU A 305 3.45 -18.04 -11.62
CA LEU A 305 4.77 -18.26 -11.02
C LEU A 305 4.70 -19.38 -9.97
N PRO A 306 5.82 -20.06 -9.69
CA PRO A 306 5.95 -20.89 -8.51
C PRO A 306 5.64 -20.12 -7.23
N GLY A 307 4.80 -20.72 -6.39
CA GLY A 307 4.33 -20.17 -5.13
C GLY A 307 4.92 -20.87 -3.91
N SER A 308 4.35 -20.54 -2.75
CA SER A 308 4.85 -20.91 -1.43
C SER A 308 4.47 -22.34 -1.05
N THR A 309 5.22 -22.94 -0.13
CA THR A 309 4.83 -24.20 0.50
C THR A 309 3.70 -23.95 1.49
N LEU A 310 2.50 -24.48 1.18
CA LEU A 310 1.27 -24.22 1.94
C LEU A 310 1.05 -25.20 3.11
N ARG A 311 1.71 -26.37 3.08
CA ARG A 311 1.50 -27.46 4.05
C ARG A 311 2.81 -28.23 4.33
N PRO A 312 2.86 -29.06 5.37
CA PRO A 312 3.96 -30.00 5.57
C PRO A 312 4.20 -30.90 4.35
N GLN A 313 5.45 -31.14 4.00
CA GLN A 313 5.85 -32.00 2.87
C GLN A 313 5.57 -33.49 3.16
N SER A 314 5.61 -33.87 4.44
CA SER A 314 5.23 -35.19 4.93
C SER A 314 4.85 -35.12 6.41
N ALA A 315 4.26 -36.20 6.94
CA ALA A 315 3.88 -36.29 8.36
C ALA A 315 5.08 -36.36 9.33
N THR A 316 6.27 -36.76 8.86
CA THR A 316 7.43 -37.05 9.73
C THR A 316 8.67 -36.23 9.41
N ARG A 317 8.78 -35.69 8.19
CA ARG A 317 9.87 -34.83 7.73
C ARG A 317 9.27 -33.59 7.08
N PHE A 318 9.28 -32.48 7.81
CA PHE A 318 8.68 -31.24 7.32
C PHE A 318 9.37 -30.00 7.86
N VAL A 319 9.27 -28.94 7.08
CA VAL A 319 9.48 -27.56 7.51
C VAL A 319 8.43 -26.71 6.82
N THR A 320 7.89 -25.72 7.51
CA THR A 320 6.94 -24.74 6.99
C THR A 320 7.34 -23.34 7.46
N PHE A 321 6.74 -22.33 6.85
CA PHE A 321 6.82 -20.94 7.29
C PHE A 321 5.47 -20.46 7.80
N ASP A 322 5.49 -19.58 8.79
CA ASP A 322 4.40 -18.64 9.01
C ASP A 322 4.50 -17.59 7.89
N GLN A 323 3.70 -17.81 6.84
CA GLN A 323 3.80 -17.06 5.60
C GLN A 323 3.40 -15.60 5.82
N ARG A 324 4.21 -14.68 5.31
CA ARG A 324 3.90 -13.24 5.34
C ARG A 324 2.97 -12.85 4.21
N SER A 325 2.26 -11.74 4.38
CA SER A 325 1.51 -11.14 3.30
C SER A 325 2.45 -10.48 2.29
N ALA A 326 2.16 -10.67 1.00
CA ALA A 326 2.95 -10.07 -0.07
C ALA A 326 2.93 -8.53 0.04
N GLY A 327 4.12 -7.93 0.06
CA GLY A 327 4.32 -6.49 0.21
C GLY A 327 4.68 -6.01 1.60
N MET A 328 4.85 -6.91 2.57
CA MET A 328 5.36 -6.54 3.89
C MET A 328 6.78 -5.97 3.79
N VAL A 329 7.02 -4.82 4.43
CA VAL A 329 8.35 -4.19 4.52
C VAL A 329 8.79 -4.18 5.98
N PHE A 330 10.04 -4.54 6.22
CA PHE A 330 10.74 -4.31 7.47
C PHE A 330 11.47 -2.96 7.37
N GLY A 331 11.07 -2.02 8.21
CA GLY A 331 11.48 -0.63 8.14
C GLY A 331 12.89 -0.41 8.69
N LEU A 332 13.73 0.22 7.87
CA LEU A 332 15.00 0.81 8.28
C LEU A 332 14.72 2.12 9.01
N LYS A 333 15.34 2.33 10.17
CA LYS A 333 15.33 3.63 10.82
C LYS A 333 16.24 4.60 10.05
N PRO A 334 16.09 5.93 10.21
CA PRO A 334 16.97 6.91 9.55
C PRO A 334 18.45 6.60 9.82
N GLY A 335 19.23 6.51 8.73
CA GLY A 335 20.66 6.16 8.78
C GLY A 335 20.99 4.68 8.89
N GLU A 336 20.01 3.79 9.11
CA GLU A 336 20.24 2.34 9.10
C GLU A 336 20.35 1.79 7.68
N THR A 337 21.20 0.77 7.51
CA THR A 337 21.37 0.04 6.25
C THR A 337 21.00 -1.43 6.35
N VAL A 338 20.67 -1.91 7.56
CA VAL A 338 20.38 -3.30 7.88
C VAL A 338 19.21 -3.36 8.86
N ALA A 339 18.27 -4.27 8.62
CA ALA A 339 17.18 -4.56 9.54
C ALA A 339 17.27 -6.00 10.05
N SER A 340 16.81 -6.22 11.29
CA SER A 340 16.67 -7.56 11.87
C SER A 340 15.31 -8.13 11.51
N VAL A 341 15.25 -9.12 10.62
CA VAL A 341 13.99 -9.65 10.09
C VAL A 341 13.59 -10.96 10.79
N PRO A 342 12.41 -11.03 11.44
CA PRO A 342 11.95 -12.22 12.15
C PRO A 342 11.35 -13.26 11.20
N PHE A 343 11.72 -14.52 11.34
CA PHE A 343 11.16 -15.68 10.65
C PHE A 343 10.61 -16.67 11.67
N ALA A 344 9.54 -17.38 11.32
CA ALA A 344 8.94 -18.43 12.15
C ALA A 344 8.23 -19.47 11.29
N GLY A 345 7.90 -20.60 11.90
CA GLY A 345 7.09 -21.66 11.30
C GLY A 345 7.09 -22.94 12.14
N ARG A 346 6.82 -24.08 11.48
CA ARG A 346 6.89 -25.40 12.10
C ARG A 346 7.94 -26.29 11.44
N ALA A 347 8.55 -27.18 12.18
CA ALA A 347 9.55 -28.11 11.66
C ALA A 347 9.67 -29.39 12.50
N SER A 348 10.05 -30.48 11.84
CA SER A 348 10.37 -31.76 12.49
C SER A 348 11.80 -31.83 13.06
N GLY A 349 12.57 -30.73 12.97
CA GLY A 349 13.97 -30.66 13.42
C GLY A 349 14.58 -29.26 13.26
N PRO A 350 15.89 -29.09 13.49
CA PRO A 350 16.58 -27.82 13.34
C PRO A 350 16.47 -27.24 11.92
N VAL A 351 16.41 -25.91 11.81
CA VAL A 351 16.11 -25.18 10.57
C VAL A 351 17.25 -24.24 10.17
N GLU A 352 17.50 -24.13 8.87
CA GLU A 352 18.33 -23.09 8.25
C GLU A 352 17.49 -22.29 7.24
N ILE A 353 17.81 -21.00 7.07
CA ILE A 353 17.11 -20.09 6.15
C ILE A 353 18.05 -19.51 5.10
N ARG A 354 17.59 -19.50 3.86
CA ARG A 354 18.18 -18.74 2.76
C ARG A 354 17.24 -17.60 2.36
N VAL A 355 17.79 -16.43 2.08
CA VAL A 355 17.08 -15.25 1.57
C VAL A 355 17.70 -14.82 0.25
N PHE A 356 16.89 -14.49 -0.74
CA PHE A 356 17.36 -14.15 -2.08
C PHE A 356 16.41 -13.17 -2.78
N GLU A 357 16.95 -12.47 -3.79
CA GLU A 357 16.21 -11.49 -4.58
C GLU A 357 15.12 -12.17 -5.42
N ALA A 358 13.90 -11.65 -5.36
CA ALA A 358 12.74 -12.16 -6.10
C ALA A 358 12.81 -11.91 -7.60
N GLU A 359 13.58 -10.92 -8.05
CA GLU A 359 13.75 -10.57 -9.48
C GLU A 359 14.83 -11.41 -10.15
N THR A 360 15.95 -11.68 -9.46
CA THR A 360 17.16 -12.27 -10.06
C THR A 360 17.50 -13.66 -9.53
N GLY A 361 16.95 -14.05 -8.37
CA GLY A 361 17.38 -15.25 -7.65
C GLY A 361 18.70 -15.10 -6.88
N ARG A 362 19.36 -13.94 -6.94
CA ARG A 362 20.66 -13.72 -6.27
C ARG A 362 20.53 -13.87 -4.76
N ILE A 363 21.41 -14.64 -4.15
CA ILE A 363 21.36 -14.95 -2.72
C ILE A 363 21.88 -13.75 -1.90
N VAL A 364 21.08 -13.32 -0.92
CA VAL A 364 21.33 -12.22 0.03
C VAL A 364 21.76 -12.74 1.40
N ARG A 365 21.33 -13.95 1.76
CA ARG A 365 21.83 -14.71 2.93
C ARG A 365 21.67 -16.18 2.60
N ASP A 366 22.72 -16.98 2.76
CA ASP A 366 22.66 -18.41 2.44
C ASP A 366 22.61 -19.25 3.71
N TRP A 367 21.61 -20.15 3.78
CA TRP A 367 21.39 -21.16 4.82
C TRP A 367 21.89 -20.81 6.23
N VAL A 368 21.41 -19.68 6.77
CA VAL A 368 21.72 -19.22 8.11
C VAL A 368 20.98 -20.10 9.13
N PRO A 369 21.66 -20.74 10.08
CA PRO A 369 21.02 -21.55 11.12
C PRO A 369 20.10 -20.69 11.99
N MET A 370 18.87 -21.16 12.21
CA MET A 370 17.95 -20.52 13.14
C MET A 370 18.31 -20.93 14.56
N PRO A 371 18.66 -19.97 15.44
CA PRO A 371 19.02 -20.28 16.81
C PRO A 371 17.77 -20.78 17.55
N LEU A 372 17.68 -22.09 17.76
CA LEU A 372 16.75 -22.71 18.70
C LEU A 372 17.55 -23.24 19.90
N PRO A 373 16.93 -23.34 21.08
CA PRO A 373 17.43 -24.25 22.11
C PRO A 373 17.26 -25.70 21.62
N THR A 374 18.19 -26.22 20.80
CA THR A 374 18.42 -27.64 20.42
C THR A 374 17.28 -28.48 19.82
N ALA A 375 16.01 -28.11 19.93
CA ALA A 375 14.86 -28.73 19.26
C ALA A 375 13.70 -27.71 19.16
N PRO A 376 12.89 -27.72 18.07
CA PRO A 376 11.66 -26.93 18.02
C PRO A 376 10.74 -27.29 19.21
N GLU A 377 10.38 -26.33 20.06
CA GLU A 377 9.44 -26.58 21.15
C GLU A 377 8.07 -26.91 20.56
N ASN A 378 7.58 -28.13 20.80
CA ASN A 378 6.34 -28.64 20.19
C ASN A 378 6.29 -28.54 18.65
N GLY A 379 7.44 -28.58 17.98
CA GLY A 379 7.52 -28.46 16.52
C GLY A 379 7.51 -27.02 15.98
N ILE A 380 7.57 -25.98 16.83
CA ILE A 380 7.58 -24.57 16.42
C ILE A 380 9.01 -24.02 16.42
N TRP A 381 9.37 -23.25 15.40
CA TRP A 381 10.65 -22.56 15.31
C TRP A 381 10.49 -21.07 15.04
N SER A 382 11.42 -20.25 15.53
CA SER A 382 11.54 -18.85 15.18
C SER A 382 12.98 -18.35 15.30
N GLY A 383 13.31 -17.27 14.62
CA GLY A 383 14.63 -16.66 14.64
C GLY A 383 14.66 -15.31 13.92
N ARG A 384 15.80 -14.64 13.92
CA ARG A 384 15.99 -13.38 13.20
C ARG A 384 17.21 -13.44 12.31
N VAL A 385 17.11 -12.83 11.13
CA VAL A 385 18.21 -12.70 10.17
C VAL A 385 18.44 -11.22 9.89
N SER A 386 19.68 -10.77 10.03
CA SER A 386 20.07 -9.41 9.62
C SER A 386 20.18 -9.35 8.10
N LEU A 387 19.35 -8.50 7.49
CA LEU A 387 19.24 -8.31 6.04
C LEU A 387 19.51 -6.84 5.69
N PRO A 388 20.24 -6.58 4.59
CA PRO A 388 20.55 -5.22 4.17
C PRO A 388 19.31 -4.57 3.53
N GLU A 389 19.35 -3.25 3.32
CA GLU A 389 18.40 -2.56 2.43
C GLU A 389 18.26 -3.35 1.12
N SER A 390 17.02 -3.65 0.74
CA SER A 390 16.72 -4.40 -0.48
C SER A 390 16.78 -3.47 -1.69
N ALA A 391 17.98 -2.96 -1.99
CA ALA A 391 18.22 -1.97 -3.04
C ALA A 391 17.91 -2.49 -4.46
N ASN A 392 17.75 -3.80 -4.63
CA ASN A 392 17.43 -4.46 -5.90
C ASN A 392 16.01 -5.03 -5.97
N GLY A 393 15.11 -4.64 -5.07
CA GLY A 393 13.70 -5.04 -5.12
C GLY A 393 13.28 -5.95 -3.97
N TRP A 394 12.32 -6.83 -4.25
CA TRP A 394 11.74 -7.72 -3.24
C TRP A 394 12.60 -8.95 -2.98
N LEU A 395 12.39 -9.56 -1.83
CA LEU A 395 13.06 -10.76 -1.37
C LEU A 395 12.07 -11.92 -1.22
N PHE A 396 12.59 -13.13 -1.44
CA PHE A 396 11.99 -14.40 -1.07
C PHE A 396 12.87 -15.11 -0.02
N ALA A 397 12.30 -16.13 0.61
CA ALA A 397 13.04 -16.98 1.52
C ALA A 397 12.73 -18.46 1.27
N ASP A 398 13.72 -19.30 1.60
CA ASP A 398 13.57 -20.75 1.71
C ASP A 398 14.03 -21.17 3.11
N ALA A 399 13.38 -22.19 3.68
CA ALA A 399 13.80 -22.86 4.90
C ALA A 399 14.02 -24.33 4.61
N ARG A 400 15.01 -24.94 5.25
CA ARG A 400 15.26 -26.39 5.15
C ARG A 400 15.56 -26.98 6.50
N LEU A 401 15.42 -28.30 6.60
CA LEU A 401 15.90 -29.05 7.75
C LEU A 401 17.42 -29.26 7.67
N VAL A 402 18.13 -29.06 8.78
CA VAL A 402 19.59 -29.28 8.85
C VAL A 402 19.95 -30.75 8.57
N GLY A 403 19.23 -31.69 9.20
CA GLY A 403 19.46 -33.13 9.02
C GLY A 403 18.81 -33.72 7.76
N ALA A 404 18.11 -32.91 6.97
CA ALA A 404 17.38 -33.33 5.78
C ALA A 404 17.29 -32.18 4.76
N PRO A 405 18.43 -31.77 4.16
CA PRO A 405 18.49 -30.55 3.35
C PRO A 405 17.61 -30.54 2.09
N GLU A 406 17.15 -31.71 1.64
CA GLU A 406 16.20 -31.86 0.53
C GLU A 406 14.76 -31.48 0.91
N VAL A 407 14.44 -31.41 2.21
CA VAL A 407 13.12 -30.99 2.70
C VAL A 407 13.13 -29.47 2.83
N VAL A 408 12.59 -28.80 1.81
CA VAL A 408 12.59 -27.33 1.70
C VAL A 408 11.16 -26.79 1.74
N ALA A 409 10.97 -25.72 2.51
CA ALA A 409 9.81 -24.86 2.45
C ALA A 409 10.15 -23.60 1.66
N HIS A 410 9.20 -23.15 0.84
CA HIS A 410 9.32 -21.93 0.06
C HIS A 410 8.40 -20.84 0.63
N ALA A 411 8.93 -19.64 0.82
CA ALA A 411 8.16 -18.43 1.05
C ALA A 411 8.28 -17.54 -0.21
N ARG A 412 7.24 -17.58 -1.06
CA ARG A 412 7.15 -16.85 -2.34
C ARG A 412 6.19 -15.64 -2.26
N SER A 413 5.84 -15.25 -1.04
CA SER A 413 5.23 -13.95 -0.77
C SER A 413 6.34 -12.92 -0.61
N GLU A 414 6.36 -11.93 -1.49
CA GLU A 414 7.41 -10.90 -1.52
C GLU A 414 7.44 -10.11 -0.21
N PHE A 415 8.60 -10.02 0.42
CA PHE A 415 8.87 -9.09 1.52
C PHE A 415 10.13 -8.28 1.23
N GLY A 416 10.39 -7.21 1.98
CA GLY A 416 11.56 -6.37 1.74
C GLY A 416 12.09 -5.73 3.01
N VAL A 417 13.35 -5.32 2.97
CA VAL A 417 13.93 -4.37 3.92
C VAL A 417 14.03 -3.03 3.20
N GLY A 418 13.39 -2.01 3.76
CA GLY A 418 13.26 -0.72 3.10
C GLY A 418 12.63 0.29 4.03
N TYR A 419 11.73 1.12 3.53
CA TYR A 419 11.20 2.22 4.32
C TYR A 419 9.70 2.07 4.60
N LYS A 420 9.33 2.26 5.86
CA LYS A 420 7.95 2.16 6.36
C LYS A 420 7.48 3.51 6.87
N PHE A 421 6.57 4.15 6.16
CA PHE A 421 6.07 5.49 6.49
C PHE A 421 4.66 5.41 7.06
N MET A 422 4.46 5.97 8.25
CA MET A 422 3.12 6.20 8.78
C MET A 422 2.66 7.59 8.37
N ILE A 423 1.68 7.68 7.46
CA ILE A 423 1.14 8.97 7.02
C ILE A 423 -0.07 9.31 7.87
N MET A 424 0.05 10.38 8.67
CA MET A 424 -0.97 10.81 9.61
C MET A 424 -1.54 12.18 9.22
N GLY A 425 -2.86 12.31 9.28
CA GLY A 425 -3.50 13.58 9.03
C GLY A 425 -5.01 13.56 9.08
N GLN A 426 -5.60 14.71 8.76
CA GLN A 426 -7.05 14.90 8.62
C GLN A 426 -7.47 14.89 7.15
N SER A 427 -8.61 15.52 6.85
CA SER A 427 -9.29 15.45 5.56
C SER A 427 -8.41 15.85 4.37
N GLN A 428 -7.52 16.85 4.53
CA GLN A 428 -6.61 17.28 3.46
C GLN A 428 -5.55 16.23 3.11
N THR A 429 -5.16 15.39 4.07
CA THR A 429 -4.22 14.27 3.88
C THR A 429 -4.96 13.00 3.47
N ALA A 430 -6.15 12.75 4.02
CA ALA A 430 -6.94 11.55 3.78
C ALA A 430 -7.47 11.48 2.33
N MET A 431 -7.90 12.61 1.78
CA MET A 431 -8.51 12.65 0.45
C MET A 431 -7.54 12.26 -0.69
N PRO A 432 -6.29 12.76 -0.71
CA PRO A 432 -5.26 12.25 -1.63
C PRO A 432 -4.98 10.75 -1.54
N MET A 433 -5.32 10.09 -0.43
CA MET A 433 -5.06 8.67 -0.20
C MET A 433 -6.24 7.76 -0.58
N VAL A 434 -7.42 8.32 -0.84
CA VAL A 434 -8.63 7.56 -1.23
C VAL A 434 -9.09 7.81 -2.66
N ASN A 435 -8.73 8.96 -3.26
CA ASN A 435 -9.20 9.35 -4.59
C ASN A 435 -8.45 8.65 -5.73
N MET A 436 -9.19 8.30 -6.79
CA MET A 436 -8.72 7.45 -7.88
C MET A 436 -9.24 7.95 -9.24
N THR A 437 -8.34 8.25 -10.18
CA THR A 437 -8.72 8.58 -11.57
C THR A 437 -8.22 7.56 -12.59
N THR A 438 -7.34 6.62 -12.20
CA THR A 438 -6.66 5.62 -13.06
C THR A 438 -5.73 6.20 -14.13
N ARG A 439 -5.57 7.53 -14.19
CA ARG A 439 -4.83 8.24 -15.25
C ARG A 439 -3.32 8.25 -15.04
N LEU A 440 -2.85 8.15 -13.79
CA LEU A 440 -1.43 8.16 -13.50
C LEU A 440 -0.81 6.77 -13.71
N ALA A 441 0.22 6.74 -14.57
CA ALA A 441 1.07 5.59 -14.77
C ALA A 441 2.07 5.44 -13.61
N LEU A 442 2.40 4.19 -13.29
CA LEU A 442 3.62 3.90 -12.55
C LEU A 442 4.81 4.20 -13.46
N GLU A 443 5.91 4.70 -12.90
CA GLU A 443 7.11 4.92 -13.69
C GLU A 443 7.52 3.65 -14.48
N PRO A 444 7.81 3.76 -15.78
CA PRO A 444 8.13 2.61 -16.63
C PRO A 444 9.27 1.76 -16.06
N GLY A 445 9.09 0.43 -16.10
CA GLY A 445 10.10 -0.53 -15.62
C GLY A 445 10.08 -0.81 -14.11
N ALA A 446 9.22 -0.15 -13.34
CA ALA A 446 9.06 -0.42 -11.92
C ALA A 446 7.79 -1.27 -11.66
N ALA A 447 7.95 -2.59 -11.56
CA ALA A 447 6.91 -3.48 -11.03
C ALA A 447 6.47 -3.00 -9.62
N MET A 448 5.31 -3.46 -9.15
CA MET A 448 4.58 -3.07 -7.93
C MET A 448 5.43 -2.94 -6.63
N SER A 449 6.31 -1.93 -6.51
CA SER A 449 7.36 -1.90 -5.48
C SER A 449 7.00 -1.11 -4.22
N GLY A 450 5.73 -0.70 -4.09
CA GLY A 450 5.19 -0.14 -2.85
C GLY A 450 3.96 -0.90 -2.38
N SER A 451 3.73 -0.91 -1.06
CA SER A 451 2.53 -1.44 -0.42
C SER A 451 1.86 -0.38 0.45
N VAL A 452 0.55 -0.53 0.65
CA VAL A 452 -0.25 0.32 1.53
C VAL A 452 -1.04 -0.56 2.45
N ALA A 453 -0.91 -0.30 3.75
CA ALA A 453 -1.72 -0.83 4.82
C ALA A 453 -2.80 0.19 5.20
N THR A 454 -4.05 -0.23 5.20
CA THR A 454 -5.21 0.62 5.52
C THR A 454 -6.25 -0.15 6.34
N LEU A 455 -7.25 0.54 6.83
CA LEU A 455 -8.43 -0.06 7.44
C LEU A 455 -9.62 0.04 6.50
N VAL A 456 -10.33 -1.06 6.33
CA VAL A 456 -11.67 -1.08 5.72
C VAL A 456 -12.70 -0.92 6.84
N ASN A 457 -13.62 0.02 6.63
CA ASN A 457 -14.75 0.25 7.53
C ASN A 457 -15.98 -0.51 7.02
N LEU A 458 -16.43 -1.53 7.77
CA LEU A 458 -17.61 -2.34 7.43
C LEU A 458 -18.92 -1.83 8.05
N GLY A 459 -18.83 -0.85 8.95
CA GLY A 459 -19.95 -0.34 9.72
C GLY A 459 -19.51 0.18 11.10
N LEU A 460 -20.46 0.40 12.00
CA LEU A 460 -20.18 0.93 13.33
C LEU A 460 -19.73 -0.19 14.28
N ARG A 461 -18.66 0.04 15.06
CA ARG A 461 -18.16 -0.86 16.12
C ARG A 461 -19.22 -1.21 17.14
N ARG A 462 -20.12 -0.28 17.49
CA ARG A 462 -21.25 -0.57 18.39
C ARG A 462 -22.22 -1.64 17.87
N ILE A 463 -22.19 -1.94 16.57
CA ILE A 463 -23.04 -2.94 15.92
C ILE A 463 -22.24 -4.22 15.61
N LEU A 464 -21.04 -4.08 15.03
CA LEU A 464 -20.26 -5.21 14.51
C LEU A 464 -19.07 -5.61 15.41
N GLY A 465 -18.84 -4.91 16.53
CA GLY A 465 -17.69 -5.14 17.39
C GLY A 465 -16.36 -4.97 16.66
N ALA A 466 -15.44 -5.91 16.87
CA ALA A 466 -14.13 -5.94 16.22
C ALA A 466 -14.21 -6.08 14.69
N GLU A 467 -15.28 -6.70 14.16
CA GLU A 467 -15.44 -6.87 12.71
C GLU A 467 -15.75 -5.57 11.96
N ALA A 468 -16.09 -4.49 12.67
CA ALA A 468 -16.36 -3.18 12.07
C ALA A 468 -15.14 -2.60 11.34
N ARG A 469 -13.93 -3.02 11.73
CA ARG A 469 -12.66 -2.56 11.16
C ARG A 469 -11.83 -3.76 10.74
N ARG A 470 -11.26 -3.67 9.53
CA ARG A 470 -10.41 -4.73 9.00
C ARG A 470 -9.13 -4.14 8.44
N PRO A 471 -7.97 -4.46 9.02
CA PRO A 471 -6.69 -4.14 8.40
C PRO A 471 -6.54 -4.91 7.09
N VAL A 472 -6.22 -4.18 6.03
CA VAL A 472 -5.93 -4.74 4.70
C VAL A 472 -4.63 -4.16 4.17
N MET A 473 -3.89 -4.94 3.39
CA MET A 473 -2.69 -4.48 2.71
C MET A 473 -2.82 -4.69 1.20
N GLY A 474 -2.55 -3.68 0.40
CA GLY A 474 -2.53 -3.78 -1.06
C GLY A 474 -1.23 -3.29 -1.67
N ARG A 475 -0.88 -3.81 -2.85
CA ARG A 475 0.17 -3.23 -3.69
C ARG A 475 -0.30 -1.93 -4.35
N ILE A 476 0.57 -0.93 -4.37
CA ILE A 476 0.28 0.33 -5.07
C ILE A 476 0.10 0.03 -6.56
N GLY A 477 -1.10 0.30 -7.09
CA GLY A 477 -1.45 0.14 -8.50
C GLY A 477 -2.18 -1.15 -8.88
N THR A 478 -2.15 -2.19 -8.05
CA THR A 478 -2.75 -3.52 -8.36
C THR A 478 -3.50 -4.16 -7.19
N GLY A 479 -3.32 -3.69 -5.96
CA GLY A 479 -3.96 -4.28 -4.79
C GLY A 479 -5.48 -4.13 -4.80
N VAL A 480 -6.13 -4.95 -3.98
CA VAL A 480 -7.56 -4.86 -3.72
C VAL A 480 -7.82 -3.81 -2.61
N GLY A 481 -8.90 -3.01 -2.74
CA GLY A 481 -9.14 -1.87 -1.84
C GLY A 481 -8.17 -0.70 -2.10
N TYR A 482 -8.34 0.41 -1.38
CA TYR A 482 -7.78 1.78 -1.53
C TYR A 482 -6.28 1.99 -1.91
N ALA A 483 -5.48 0.94 -2.14
CA ALA A 483 -4.15 0.99 -2.73
C ALA A 483 -4.01 1.50 -4.20
N PRO A 484 -5.07 1.70 -5.03
CA PRO A 484 -4.95 2.28 -6.37
C PRO A 484 -5.06 3.82 -6.41
N SER A 485 -5.03 4.51 -5.26
CA SER A 485 -5.12 5.97 -5.24
C SER A 485 -3.96 6.63 -5.99
N ASP A 486 -4.28 7.65 -6.77
CA ASP A 486 -3.31 8.44 -7.53
C ASP A 486 -2.28 9.13 -6.62
N GLY A 487 -2.66 9.41 -5.36
CA GLY A 487 -1.74 9.92 -4.36
C GLY A 487 -0.64 8.92 -4.00
N PHE A 488 -0.98 7.65 -3.77
CA PHE A 488 0.02 6.62 -3.48
C PHE A 488 0.98 6.39 -4.65
N VAL A 489 0.44 6.37 -5.88
CA VAL A 489 1.25 6.26 -7.10
C VAL A 489 2.23 7.43 -7.19
N THR A 490 1.76 8.65 -6.93
CA THR A 490 2.60 9.85 -7.02
C THR A 490 3.66 9.91 -5.94
N PHE A 491 3.31 9.56 -4.70
CA PHE A 491 4.27 9.41 -3.60
C PHE A 491 5.39 8.43 -4.00
N LEU A 492 5.00 7.25 -4.50
CA LEU A 492 5.95 6.21 -4.86
C LEU A 492 6.84 6.62 -6.04
N ASN A 493 6.27 7.26 -7.08
CA ASN A 493 7.04 7.77 -8.22
C ASN A 493 8.07 8.81 -7.76
N GLN A 494 7.72 9.73 -6.85
CA GLN A 494 8.68 10.68 -6.29
C GLN A 494 9.78 9.98 -5.50
N PHE A 495 9.43 9.04 -4.62
CA PHE A 495 10.38 8.32 -3.80
C PHE A 495 11.41 7.55 -4.65
N ARG A 496 10.93 6.94 -5.74
CA ARG A 496 11.74 6.15 -6.68
C ARG A 496 12.78 6.95 -7.44
N ARG A 497 12.70 8.29 -7.47
CA ARG A 497 13.73 9.12 -8.12
C ARG A 497 15.10 8.97 -7.48
N LEU A 498 15.15 8.70 -6.18
CA LEU A 498 16.40 8.46 -5.45
C LEU A 498 16.56 7.01 -5.01
N LYS A 499 15.44 6.29 -4.83
CA LYS A 499 15.42 4.90 -4.35
C LYS A 499 14.55 4.02 -5.28
N PRO A 500 14.96 3.79 -6.54
CA PRO A 500 14.10 3.27 -7.59
C PRO A 500 13.55 1.85 -7.34
N LYS A 501 14.31 1.02 -6.64
CA LYS A 501 13.97 -0.39 -6.41
C LYS A 501 13.71 -0.71 -4.93
N THR A 502 14.01 0.20 -4.00
CA THR A 502 13.83 -0.06 -2.56
C THR A 502 12.35 -0.27 -2.22
N PRO A 503 12.00 -1.35 -1.52
CA PRO A 503 10.65 -1.58 -0.99
C PRO A 503 10.15 -0.45 -0.09
N VAL A 504 8.92 0.00 -0.32
CA VAL A 504 8.24 1.00 0.51
C VAL A 504 6.90 0.45 1.01
N MET A 505 6.60 0.69 2.28
CA MET A 505 5.28 0.43 2.85
C MET A 505 4.72 1.70 3.48
N ILE A 506 3.46 2.01 3.18
CA ILE A 506 2.73 3.13 3.76
C ILE A 506 1.69 2.60 4.73
N LEU A 507 1.73 3.00 5.99
CA LEU A 507 0.64 2.84 6.94
C LEU A 507 -0.26 4.08 6.82
N ASN A 508 -1.47 3.91 6.29
CA ASN A 508 -2.41 5.01 6.13
C ASN A 508 -3.17 5.29 7.44
N GLU A 509 -2.81 6.38 8.11
CA GLU A 509 -3.49 6.90 9.31
C GLU A 509 -4.11 8.28 9.09
N ALA A 510 -4.38 8.64 7.84
CA ALA A 510 -5.09 9.86 7.52
C ALA A 510 -6.60 9.60 7.55
N VAL A 511 -7.32 10.28 8.46
CA VAL A 511 -8.78 10.15 8.58
C VAL A 511 -9.40 11.52 8.79
N SER A 512 -10.40 11.82 7.97
CA SER A 512 -11.18 13.05 8.08
C SER A 512 -11.90 13.16 9.42
N GLY A 513 -11.98 14.37 9.98
CA GLY A 513 -12.91 14.70 11.08
C GLY A 513 -12.36 14.53 12.50
N THR A 514 -11.45 13.60 12.77
CA THR A 514 -10.98 13.35 14.14
C THR A 514 -9.94 14.37 14.60
N SER A 515 -10.10 14.98 15.78
CA SER A 515 -9.06 15.83 16.38
C SER A 515 -7.96 15.00 17.04
N MET A 516 -6.74 15.54 17.05
CA MET A 516 -5.58 14.91 17.68
C MET A 516 -5.79 14.75 19.19
N ARG A 517 -6.36 15.77 19.86
CA ARG A 517 -6.71 15.67 21.28
C ARG A 517 -7.60 14.47 21.59
N ALA A 518 -8.70 14.31 20.83
CA ALA A 518 -9.66 13.22 21.03
C ALA A 518 -8.98 11.86 20.84
N LEU A 519 -8.21 11.71 19.76
CA LEU A 519 -7.49 10.48 19.47
C LEU A 519 -6.49 10.11 20.59
N LEU A 520 -5.69 11.07 21.07
CA LEU A 520 -4.70 10.84 22.13
C LEU A 520 -5.34 10.56 23.50
N ALA A 521 -6.52 11.13 23.75
CA ALA A 521 -7.29 10.90 24.97
C ALA A 521 -8.02 9.54 24.97
N GLY A 522 -8.02 8.81 23.85
CA GLY A 522 -8.76 7.56 23.68
C GLY A 522 -10.26 7.78 23.46
N GLU A 523 -10.66 8.99 23.06
CA GLU A 523 -12.04 9.30 22.69
C GLU A 523 -12.39 8.65 21.35
N VAL A 524 -13.67 8.30 21.20
CA VAL A 524 -14.21 7.78 19.94
C VAL A 524 -14.84 8.93 19.16
N ASP A 525 -14.37 9.17 17.94
CA ASP A 525 -15.04 10.08 17.02
C ASP A 525 -16.39 9.48 16.63
N THR A 526 -17.51 10.05 17.06
CA THR A 526 -18.84 9.44 16.84
C THR A 526 -19.30 9.47 15.38
N ALA A 527 -18.71 10.31 14.53
CA ALA A 527 -19.05 10.41 13.11
C ALA A 527 -18.30 9.38 12.26
N THR A 528 -17.02 9.13 12.58
CA THR A 528 -16.18 8.19 11.83
C THR A 528 -15.91 6.87 12.56
N ASP A 529 -16.26 6.81 13.85
CA ASP A 529 -16.00 5.71 14.78
C ASP A 529 -14.51 5.32 14.78
N ARG A 530 -13.63 6.33 14.65
CA ARG A 530 -12.17 6.25 14.74
C ARG A 530 -11.72 6.15 16.20
N GLN A 531 -10.71 5.33 16.46
CA GLN A 531 -10.11 5.09 17.78
C GLN A 531 -8.59 4.91 17.68
N TRP A 532 -7.87 4.96 18.79
CA TRP A 532 -6.43 4.63 18.82
C TRP A 532 -6.14 3.19 18.38
N ALA A 533 -7.05 2.26 18.69
CA ALA A 533 -6.94 0.85 18.31
C ALA A 533 -6.77 0.66 16.80
N ASP A 534 -7.32 1.57 15.99
CA ASP A 534 -7.13 1.56 14.53
C ASP A 534 -5.65 1.62 14.13
N ILE A 535 -4.83 2.36 14.88
CA ILE A 535 -3.39 2.45 14.66
C ILE A 535 -2.71 1.16 15.14
N THR A 536 -3.02 0.73 16.36
CA THR A 536 -2.35 -0.44 16.96
C THR A 536 -2.67 -1.74 16.23
N ASP A 537 -3.89 -1.93 15.72
CA ASP A 537 -4.27 -3.11 14.94
C ASP A 537 -3.39 -3.29 13.69
N LYS A 538 -2.99 -2.18 13.06
CA LYS A 538 -2.09 -2.20 11.90
C LYS A 538 -0.62 -2.42 12.31
N LEU A 539 -0.20 -1.81 13.41
CA LEU A 539 1.14 -2.00 13.97
C LEU A 539 1.36 -3.44 14.46
N ASP A 540 0.34 -4.08 15.01
CA ASP A 540 0.42 -5.47 15.49
C ASP A 540 0.51 -6.46 14.32
N LEU A 541 -0.10 -6.17 13.17
CA LEU A 541 -0.04 -7.02 11.97
C LEU A 541 1.23 -6.81 11.14
N TRP A 542 1.64 -5.56 10.93
CA TRP A 542 2.73 -5.26 9.99
C TRP A 542 3.98 -4.70 10.65
N GLY A 543 4.03 -4.62 11.99
CA GLY A 543 5.20 -4.26 12.75
C GLY A 543 5.26 -2.79 13.21
N ARG A 544 5.97 -2.60 14.33
CA ARG A 544 6.19 -1.30 15.01
C ARG A 544 7.51 -0.63 14.59
N ASP A 545 8.22 -1.25 13.66
CA ASP A 545 9.44 -0.81 12.97
C ASP A 545 9.16 0.28 11.93
N VAL A 546 8.36 1.30 12.28
CA VAL A 546 8.12 2.47 11.43
C VAL A 546 9.43 3.25 11.25
N THR A 547 9.78 3.60 10.01
CA THR A 547 10.93 4.45 9.66
C THR A 547 10.66 5.87 10.13
N ALA A 548 9.53 6.43 9.69
CA ALA A 548 9.15 7.79 9.99
C ALA A 548 7.65 8.00 9.97
N VAL A 549 7.20 8.98 10.76
CA VAL A 549 5.84 9.49 10.72
C VAL A 549 5.82 10.74 9.84
N LEU A 550 4.96 10.75 8.84
CA LEU A 550 4.75 11.88 7.93
C LEU A 550 3.44 12.56 8.29
N TRP A 551 3.51 13.80 8.77
CA TRP A 551 2.42 14.40 9.52
C TRP A 551 1.88 15.69 8.92
N ASN A 552 0.56 15.74 8.79
CA ASN A 552 -0.19 16.95 8.46
C ASN A 552 -1.60 16.95 9.09
N TRP A 553 -1.76 17.58 10.26
CA TRP A 553 -2.99 17.49 11.06
C TRP A 553 -3.21 18.73 11.96
N LEU A 554 -4.12 19.65 11.65
CA LEU A 554 -4.37 20.81 12.55
C LEU A 554 -5.80 21.38 12.56
N MET A 555 -6.74 20.91 11.72
CA MET A 555 -7.98 21.64 11.47
C MET A 555 -8.96 21.72 12.66
N ASN A 556 -8.86 20.86 13.67
CA ASN A 556 -9.89 20.69 14.72
C ASN A 556 -9.40 20.93 16.16
N GLU A 557 -8.21 21.50 16.38
CA GLU A 557 -7.62 21.64 17.73
C GLU A 557 -8.10 22.89 18.51
N GLY A 558 -9.12 23.59 18.01
CA GLY A 558 -9.92 24.59 18.74
C GLY A 558 -9.28 25.97 18.97
N ALA A 559 -7.96 26.06 19.20
CA ALA A 559 -7.27 27.30 19.53
C ALA A 559 -6.54 27.90 18.31
N MET A 560 -7.17 28.87 17.66
CA MET A 560 -6.67 29.52 16.43
C MET A 560 -5.24 30.11 16.59
N ASN A 561 -4.89 30.59 17.79
CA ASN A 561 -3.55 31.09 18.11
C ASN A 561 -2.45 30.01 18.20
N GLY A 562 -2.77 28.73 18.03
CA GLY A 562 -1.81 27.63 18.08
C GLY A 562 -1.46 27.10 19.47
N SER A 563 -2.07 27.62 20.55
CA SER A 563 -1.67 27.26 21.93
C SER A 563 -1.79 25.77 22.26
N ASN A 564 -2.69 25.04 21.57
CA ASN A 564 -2.89 23.62 21.78
C ASN A 564 -1.97 22.74 20.93
N VAL A 565 -1.30 23.29 19.91
CA VAL A 565 -0.54 22.51 18.93
C VAL A 565 0.70 21.88 19.56
N VAL A 566 1.55 22.70 20.18
CA VAL A 566 2.81 22.24 20.78
C VAL A 566 2.56 21.19 21.87
N PRO A 567 1.66 21.39 22.86
CA PRO A 567 1.41 20.37 23.89
C PRO A 567 0.94 19.02 23.33
N LEU A 568 0.05 19.03 22.33
CA LEU A 568 -0.46 17.79 21.73
C LEU A 568 0.59 17.08 20.87
N MET A 569 1.37 17.82 20.08
CA MET A 569 2.49 17.25 19.34
C MET A 569 3.56 16.70 20.28
N SER A 570 3.85 17.39 21.39
CA SER A 570 4.74 16.89 22.43
C SER A 570 4.25 15.56 22.99
N ALA A 571 2.98 15.47 23.42
CA ALA A 571 2.39 14.24 23.95
C ALA A 571 2.45 13.07 22.95
N MET A 572 2.25 13.37 21.66
CA MET A 572 2.25 12.36 20.61
C MET A 572 3.65 11.87 20.22
N PHE A 573 4.65 12.76 20.17
CA PHE A 573 5.93 12.49 19.51
C PHE A 573 7.17 12.56 20.40
N LEU A 574 7.10 13.21 21.58
CA LEU A 574 8.28 13.42 22.43
C LEU A 574 8.33 12.42 23.59
N PRO A 575 9.47 11.72 23.82
CA PRO A 575 9.58 10.74 24.89
C PRO A 575 9.26 11.26 26.30
N GLY A 576 9.63 12.51 26.60
CA GLY A 576 9.37 13.15 27.89
C GLY A 576 7.90 13.45 28.18
N HIS A 577 7.04 13.36 27.16
CA HIS A 577 5.63 13.75 27.20
C HIS A 577 4.67 12.60 26.90
N ALA A 578 5.19 11.39 26.68
CA ALA A 578 4.38 10.23 26.32
C ALA A 578 3.32 9.87 27.39
N GLY A 579 3.46 10.39 28.62
CA GLY A 579 2.50 10.25 29.73
C GLY A 579 1.47 11.35 29.89
N ASP A 580 1.53 12.40 29.09
CA ASP A 580 0.61 13.53 29.21
C ASP A 580 -0.81 13.17 28.74
N MET A 581 -0.94 12.12 27.92
CA MET A 581 -2.20 11.60 27.39
C MET A 581 -2.28 10.07 27.55
N ALA A 582 -3.47 9.50 27.28
CA ALA A 582 -3.67 8.05 27.35
C ALA A 582 -2.80 7.30 26.33
N HIS A 583 -2.65 7.87 25.13
CA HIS A 583 -1.93 7.28 24.02
C HIS A 583 -0.80 8.18 23.50
N SER A 584 0.22 7.56 22.89
CA SER A 584 1.38 8.24 22.30
C SER A 584 2.11 7.30 21.34
N LEU A 585 2.59 7.81 20.21
CA LEU A 585 3.36 6.99 19.27
C LEU A 585 4.73 6.59 19.83
N VAL A 586 5.28 7.36 20.75
CA VAL A 586 6.53 7.00 21.44
C VAL A 586 6.39 5.65 22.16
N ARG A 587 5.21 5.36 22.73
CA ARG A 587 4.95 4.10 23.43
C ARG A 587 4.73 2.94 22.46
N ASP A 588 4.15 3.24 21.30
CA ASP A 588 3.70 2.23 20.36
C ASP A 588 4.73 1.86 19.29
N LEU A 589 5.66 2.76 18.95
CA LEU A 589 6.66 2.52 17.92
C LEU A 589 8.00 2.07 18.50
N GLU A 590 8.69 1.18 17.79
CA GLU A 590 10.05 0.79 18.15
C GLU A 590 11.00 1.99 18.07
N PRO A 591 11.92 2.17 19.04
CA PRO A 591 12.85 3.30 19.06
C PRO A 591 13.60 3.53 17.74
N GLY A 592 13.96 4.78 17.49
CA GLY A 592 14.75 5.19 16.32
C GLY A 592 13.94 5.74 15.14
N TRP A 593 12.60 5.77 15.21
CA TRP A 593 11.79 6.47 14.22
C TRP A 593 11.97 8.00 14.34
N THR A 594 11.59 8.75 13.31
CA THR A 594 11.62 10.23 13.30
C THR A 594 10.34 10.83 12.71
N LEU A 595 10.17 12.15 12.80
CA LEU A 595 9.01 12.89 12.35
C LEU A 595 9.36 13.80 11.16
N GLY A 596 8.52 13.74 10.12
CA GLY A 596 8.44 14.73 9.05
C GLY A 596 7.14 15.52 9.18
N VAL A 597 7.24 16.84 9.22
CA VAL A 597 6.12 17.78 9.36
C VAL A 597 5.95 18.55 8.07
N LEU A 598 4.75 18.53 7.49
CA LEU A 598 4.49 19.32 6.28
C LEU A 598 4.63 20.82 6.57
N GLY A 599 5.48 21.53 5.83
CA GLY A 599 5.81 22.94 6.09
C GLY A 599 4.62 23.89 5.91
N GLY A 600 3.58 23.45 5.22
CA GLY A 600 2.39 24.24 4.97
C GLY A 600 1.41 23.52 4.07
N ASP A 601 0.13 23.79 4.27
CA ASP A 601 -0.96 23.34 3.43
C ASP A 601 -2.01 24.45 3.24
N ARG A 602 -2.94 24.25 2.29
CA ARG A 602 -3.98 25.23 1.93
C ARG A 602 -5.12 25.33 2.97
N GLU A 603 -4.83 25.29 4.27
CA GLU A 603 -5.79 25.45 5.38
C GLU A 603 -6.35 26.90 5.53
N SER A 604 -5.92 27.83 4.69
CA SER A 604 -6.10 29.29 4.75
C SER A 604 -7.52 29.84 4.52
N ARG A 605 -8.56 29.00 4.48
CA ARG A 605 -9.95 29.49 4.38
C ARG A 605 -10.38 30.34 5.58
N ILE A 606 -9.71 30.20 6.73
CA ILE A 606 -10.14 30.75 8.00
C ILE A 606 -9.07 31.71 8.53
N ILE A 607 -9.36 33.00 8.49
CA ILE A 607 -8.58 34.05 9.18
C ILE A 607 -8.34 33.61 10.63
N GLY A 608 -7.09 33.65 11.09
CA GLY A 608 -6.71 33.42 12.49
C GLY A 608 -5.99 32.11 12.77
N ARG A 609 -5.83 31.20 11.80
CA ARG A 609 -5.15 29.90 11.99
C ARG A 609 -3.64 29.91 11.70
N GLU A 610 -3.08 31.06 11.34
CA GLU A 610 -1.65 31.25 11.08
C GLU A 610 -0.79 30.87 12.29
N GLY A 611 -1.30 31.11 13.50
CA GLY A 611 -0.65 30.72 14.76
C GLY A 611 -0.46 29.21 14.91
N MET A 612 -1.41 28.39 14.42
CA MET A 612 -1.29 26.93 14.47
C MET A 612 -0.16 26.42 13.56
N ARG A 613 -0.02 26.98 12.35
CA ARG A 613 1.05 26.60 11.40
C ARG A 613 2.42 27.06 11.88
N ALA A 614 2.51 28.27 12.42
CA ALA A 614 3.71 28.78 13.05
C ALA A 614 4.13 27.87 14.22
N ALA A 615 3.20 27.49 15.10
CA ALA A 615 3.46 26.58 16.22
C ALA A 615 3.93 25.19 15.77
N ARG A 616 3.32 24.62 14.72
CA ARG A 616 3.77 23.35 14.11
C ARG A 616 5.19 23.44 13.55
N THR A 617 5.48 24.51 12.82
CA THR A 617 6.79 24.72 12.20
C THR A 617 7.87 24.94 13.25
N ALA A 618 7.57 25.75 14.27
CA ALA A 618 8.44 25.95 15.43
C ALA A 618 8.70 24.64 16.17
N PHE A 619 7.66 23.83 16.44
CA PHE A 619 7.83 22.53 17.07
C PHE A 619 8.81 21.63 16.29
N ALA A 620 8.72 21.59 14.97
CA ALA A 620 9.63 20.79 14.16
C ALA A 620 11.09 21.28 14.30
N HIS A 621 11.33 22.59 14.14
CA HIS A 621 12.65 23.19 14.29
C HIS A 621 13.24 23.00 15.68
N ASP A 622 12.48 23.33 16.73
CA ASP A 622 12.92 23.30 18.13
C ASP A 622 13.33 21.89 18.60
N ASN A 623 12.79 20.86 17.94
CA ASN A 623 13.05 19.45 18.26
C ASN A 623 13.90 18.73 17.19
N GLY A 624 14.40 19.46 16.18
CA GLY A 624 15.25 18.89 15.12
C GLY A 624 14.53 17.88 14.22
N PHE A 625 13.22 18.01 14.05
CA PHE A 625 12.44 17.23 13.10
C PHE A 625 12.44 17.85 11.71
N THR A 626 12.25 17.01 10.70
CA THR A 626 12.22 17.45 9.31
C THR A 626 11.00 18.31 9.04
N LEU A 627 11.24 19.47 8.44
CA LEU A 627 10.19 20.29 7.85
C LEU A 627 10.13 20.00 6.35
N GLY A 628 9.08 19.31 5.91
CA GLY A 628 8.85 18.98 4.50
C GLY A 628 8.26 20.14 3.69
N PRO A 629 8.25 20.04 2.35
CA PRO A 629 7.80 21.11 1.45
C PRO A 629 6.35 21.57 1.68
N VAL A 630 6.06 22.82 1.31
CA VAL A 630 4.70 23.40 1.38
C VAL A 630 3.82 22.90 0.24
N VAL A 631 2.54 22.68 0.52
CA VAL A 631 1.51 22.28 -0.44
C VAL A 631 0.29 23.21 -0.38
N SER A 632 0.39 24.38 -1.00
CA SER A 632 -0.69 25.39 -0.99
C SER A 632 -1.23 25.78 -2.36
N ASP A 633 -0.65 25.24 -3.41
CA ASP A 633 -0.83 25.56 -4.82
C ASP A 633 -1.79 24.58 -5.53
N TYR A 634 -2.97 24.37 -4.95
CA TYR A 634 -4.03 23.55 -5.54
C TYR A 634 -5.44 24.07 -5.22
N ARG A 635 -6.43 23.78 -6.07
CA ARG A 635 -7.85 24.13 -5.83
C ARG A 635 -8.47 23.33 -4.68
N ILE A 636 -9.40 23.85 -3.85
CA ILE A 636 -10.02 23.06 -2.75
C ILE A 636 -11.36 22.44 -3.17
N GLU A 637 -12.25 23.20 -3.83
CA GLU A 637 -13.65 22.81 -4.05
C GLU A 637 -13.96 22.17 -5.41
N ASN A 638 -13.05 22.30 -6.39
CA ASN A 638 -13.23 21.77 -7.74
C ASN A 638 -12.77 20.32 -7.88
N ALA A 639 -13.18 19.69 -8.98
CA ALA A 639 -12.85 18.33 -9.42
C ALA A 639 -11.35 17.93 -9.31
N GLY A 640 -10.40 18.87 -9.23
CA GLY A 640 -8.96 18.59 -9.05
C GLY A 640 -8.40 18.80 -7.64
N GLY A 641 -9.21 19.21 -6.66
CA GLY A 641 -8.79 19.52 -5.29
C GLY A 641 -8.75 18.33 -4.33
N PRO A 642 -8.32 18.51 -3.07
CA PRO A 642 -8.52 17.49 -2.05
C PRO A 642 -10.00 17.35 -1.64
N HIS A 643 -10.89 18.30 -1.97
CA HIS A 643 -12.33 18.19 -1.68
C HIS A 643 -13.21 18.40 -2.94
N PRO A 644 -13.11 17.55 -3.98
CA PRO A 644 -13.79 17.78 -5.25
C PRO A 644 -15.31 17.53 -5.15
N GLY A 645 -16.14 18.58 -5.06
CA GLY A 645 -17.56 18.45 -4.71
C GLY A 645 -18.47 17.60 -5.63
N LYS A 646 -18.02 17.15 -6.82
CA LYS A 646 -18.87 16.47 -7.83
C LYS A 646 -18.29 15.24 -8.54
N GLN A 647 -17.08 14.77 -8.21
CA GLN A 647 -16.46 13.61 -8.91
C GLN A 647 -16.86 12.23 -8.36
N PHE A 648 -17.62 12.18 -7.27
CA PHE A 648 -17.71 10.98 -6.43
C PHE A 648 -18.73 9.92 -6.86
N THR A 649 -19.69 10.24 -7.73
CA THR A 649 -20.88 9.38 -7.89
C THR A 649 -20.86 8.48 -9.12
N ASN A 650 -20.03 8.74 -10.15
CA ASN A 650 -20.01 7.88 -11.34
C ASN A 650 -18.75 8.05 -12.23
N PRO A 651 -17.64 7.36 -11.92
CA PRO A 651 -16.39 7.47 -12.68
C PRO A 651 -16.47 6.93 -14.13
N GLY A 652 -17.56 6.23 -14.49
CA GLY A 652 -17.75 5.61 -15.81
C GLY A 652 -18.55 6.43 -16.83
N ILE A 653 -19.03 7.63 -16.50
CA ILE A 653 -19.80 8.44 -17.45
C ILE A 653 -18.83 9.18 -18.39
N LEU A 654 -18.88 8.83 -19.68
CA LEU A 654 -18.21 9.48 -20.80
C LEU A 654 -18.70 10.93 -20.96
N GLY A 655 -18.15 11.86 -20.19
CA GLY A 655 -18.50 13.28 -20.29
C GLY A 655 -17.50 14.25 -19.65
N TYR A 656 -16.35 13.77 -19.17
CA TYR A 656 -15.38 14.60 -18.47
C TYR A 656 -14.25 15.05 -19.41
N THR A 657 -14.13 16.37 -19.61
CA THR A 657 -13.06 17.01 -20.37
C THR A 657 -11.66 16.76 -19.75
N PRO A 658 -10.58 16.84 -20.55
CA PRO A 658 -9.24 16.57 -20.07
C PRO A 658 -8.78 17.69 -19.11
N PRO A 659 -8.16 17.36 -17.96
CA PRO A 659 -7.76 18.33 -16.95
C PRO A 659 -6.41 18.93 -17.32
N GLU A 660 -6.31 19.56 -18.48
CA GLU A 660 -5.10 20.26 -18.88
C GLU A 660 -5.10 21.62 -18.20
N THR A 661 -4.50 21.71 -17.00
CA THR A 661 -3.36 22.63 -16.70
C THR A 661 -3.16 22.93 -15.20
N PHE A 662 -4.15 22.78 -14.30
CA PHE A 662 -3.97 23.12 -12.86
C PHE A 662 -4.69 22.20 -11.84
N ASP A 663 -5.33 21.12 -12.27
CA ASP A 663 -6.23 20.27 -11.46
C ASP A 663 -5.55 19.06 -10.77
N HIS A 664 -4.31 19.22 -10.26
CA HIS A 664 -3.48 18.12 -9.71
C HIS A 664 -3.22 18.21 -8.19
N GLY A 665 -4.18 18.66 -7.37
CA GLY A 665 -3.95 18.83 -5.93
C GLY A 665 -3.51 17.55 -5.22
N ILE A 666 -4.13 16.42 -5.59
CA ILE A 666 -3.83 15.10 -5.02
C ILE A 666 -2.42 14.61 -5.39
N PRO A 667 -2.03 14.58 -6.68
CA PRO A 667 -0.66 14.29 -7.06
C PRO A 667 0.35 15.25 -6.42
N ARG A 668 0.13 16.57 -6.46
CA ARG A 668 1.05 17.57 -5.87
C ARG A 668 1.30 17.31 -4.39
N PHE A 669 0.22 17.11 -3.62
CA PHE A 669 0.29 16.86 -2.19
C PHE A 669 1.12 15.62 -1.88
N MET A 670 0.82 14.51 -2.55
CA MET A 670 1.51 13.24 -2.25
C MET A 670 2.91 13.15 -2.85
N GLN A 671 3.19 13.87 -3.93
CA GLN A 671 4.56 14.03 -4.42
C GLN A 671 5.42 14.70 -3.35
N ARG A 672 4.92 15.79 -2.76
CA ARG A 672 5.62 16.54 -1.72
C ARG A 672 5.73 15.79 -0.41
N MET A 673 4.73 14.96 -0.07
CA MET A 673 4.89 13.95 0.99
C MET A 673 6.01 12.95 0.67
N GLY A 674 6.17 12.54 -0.60
CA GLY A 674 7.28 11.69 -1.05
C GLY A 674 8.65 12.35 -0.93
N VAL A 675 8.76 13.65 -1.21
CA VAL A 675 9.97 14.45 -0.93
C VAL A 675 10.23 14.48 0.57
N MET A 676 9.22 14.82 1.38
CA MET A 676 9.37 14.85 2.84
C MET A 676 9.85 13.49 3.36
N ALA A 677 9.32 12.39 2.85
CA ALA A 677 9.78 11.04 3.18
C ALA A 677 11.28 10.86 2.90
N LEU A 678 11.75 11.28 1.72
CA LEU A 678 13.16 11.23 1.34
C LEU A 678 14.03 12.12 2.25
N GLN A 679 13.55 13.30 2.63
CA GLN A 679 14.28 14.19 3.55
C GLN A 679 14.41 13.61 4.94
N THR A 680 13.30 13.11 5.46
CA THR A 680 13.20 12.56 6.81
C THR A 680 14.09 11.33 7.01
N ILE A 681 14.38 10.57 5.94
CA ILE A 681 15.34 9.45 6.00
C ILE A 681 16.79 9.86 5.69
N GLY A 682 17.05 11.15 5.43
CA GLY A 682 18.36 11.67 5.05
C GLY A 682 18.76 11.43 3.59
N GLY A 683 17.80 11.05 2.73
CA GLY A 683 18.01 10.93 1.28
C GLY A 683 18.05 12.29 0.56
N LEU A 684 17.54 13.34 1.21
CA LEU A 684 17.64 14.74 0.85
C LEU A 684 17.89 15.56 2.14
N SER A 685 18.58 16.69 2.10
CA SER A 685 18.72 17.53 3.29
C SER A 685 17.55 18.53 3.43
N ASP A 686 17.20 18.88 4.68
CA ASP A 686 16.04 19.75 4.96
C ASP A 686 16.17 21.15 4.35
N VAL A 687 17.37 21.71 4.32
CA VAL A 687 17.65 23.07 3.82
C VAL A 687 17.60 23.20 2.29
N GLU A 688 17.59 22.07 1.58
CA GLU A 688 17.70 22.01 0.12
C GLU A 688 16.35 21.98 -0.60
N VAL A 689 15.19 21.97 0.08
CA VAL A 689 13.87 21.84 -0.60
C VAL A 689 12.96 23.06 -0.53
N HIS A 690 13.23 24.04 0.33
CA HIS A 690 12.39 25.21 0.52
C HIS A 690 12.91 26.43 -0.25
N PRO A 691 12.53 26.64 -1.52
CA PRO A 691 12.87 27.86 -2.22
C PRO A 691 12.22 29.04 -1.52
N CYS A 692 12.95 30.15 -1.45
CA CYS A 692 12.58 31.23 -0.55
C CYS A 692 12.87 32.62 -1.11
N TYR A 693 12.21 33.62 -0.54
CA TYR A 693 12.46 35.03 -0.81
C TYR A 693 13.56 35.57 0.11
N ALA A 694 14.42 36.45 -0.42
CA ALA A 694 15.54 37.02 0.32
C ALA A 694 15.85 38.47 -0.12
N ASN A 695 16.64 39.16 0.71
CA ASN A 695 17.30 40.44 0.40
C ASN A 695 16.39 41.53 -0.22
N PRO A 696 15.24 41.86 0.42
CA PRO A 696 14.41 42.96 -0.05
C PRO A 696 15.19 44.27 0.02
N ARG A 697 15.29 44.96 -1.12
CA ARG A 697 16.04 46.21 -1.24
C ARG A 697 15.40 47.15 -2.25
N PHE A 698 15.73 48.44 -2.14
CA PHE A 698 15.35 49.38 -3.18
C PHE A 698 16.27 49.30 -4.40
N SER A 699 15.72 49.58 -5.59
CA SER A 699 16.54 50.04 -6.70
C SER A 699 17.22 51.38 -6.36
N ALA A 700 18.31 51.71 -7.05
CA ALA A 700 19.07 52.96 -6.81
C ALA A 700 18.19 54.23 -6.92
N ASP A 701 17.18 54.22 -7.80
CA ASP A 701 16.21 55.30 -7.98
C ASP A 701 14.96 55.19 -7.07
N ARG A 702 14.91 54.16 -6.21
CA ARG A 702 13.80 53.82 -5.31
C ARG A 702 12.44 53.64 -6.00
N ARG A 703 12.42 53.43 -7.32
CA ARG A 703 11.17 53.16 -8.07
C ARG A 703 10.74 51.70 -7.99
N LYS A 704 11.67 50.80 -7.64
CA LYS A 704 11.42 49.37 -7.50
C LYS A 704 11.79 48.87 -6.12
N ILE A 705 11.02 47.90 -5.63
CA ILE A 705 11.45 46.96 -4.59
C ILE A 705 11.95 45.72 -5.31
N LEU A 706 13.18 45.30 -5.01
CA LEU A 706 13.84 44.13 -5.56
C LEU A 706 13.91 43.06 -4.47
N ILE A 707 13.45 41.85 -4.78
CA ILE A 707 13.41 40.73 -3.83
C ILE A 707 14.02 39.53 -4.54
N ASP A 708 15.10 38.98 -4.00
CA ASP A 708 15.74 37.81 -4.57
C ASP A 708 14.87 36.57 -4.39
N VAL A 709 14.85 35.70 -5.39
CA VAL A 709 14.19 34.40 -5.36
C VAL A 709 15.26 33.32 -5.41
N VAL A 710 15.45 32.65 -4.27
CA VAL A 710 16.54 31.69 -4.07
C VAL A 710 16.02 30.28 -4.37
N ALA A 711 16.56 29.69 -5.43
CA ALA A 711 16.47 28.25 -5.69
C ALA A 711 17.37 27.48 -4.72
N VAL A 712 16.90 26.35 -4.22
CA VAL A 712 17.62 25.55 -3.20
C VAL A 712 17.90 24.12 -3.63
N THR A 713 17.18 23.60 -4.63
CA THR A 713 17.42 22.29 -5.25
C THR A 713 18.33 22.38 -6.48
N GLY A 714 18.94 23.55 -6.74
CA GLY A 714 19.67 23.83 -7.98
C GLY A 714 18.76 23.91 -9.21
N GLY A 715 17.45 24.08 -8.97
CA GLY A 715 16.42 24.14 -10.00
C GLY A 715 16.31 25.51 -10.66
N ARG A 716 15.38 25.61 -11.63
CA ARG A 716 15.05 26.86 -12.32
C ARG A 716 13.83 27.50 -11.68
N ILE A 717 13.97 28.77 -11.27
CA ILE A 717 12.83 29.60 -10.86
C ILE A 717 12.00 29.99 -12.08
N TYR A 718 10.68 29.81 -12.01
CA TYR A 718 9.75 30.24 -13.04
C TYR A 718 8.40 30.67 -12.45
N SER A 719 7.62 31.36 -13.27
CA SER A 719 6.20 31.65 -13.04
C SER A 719 5.42 31.29 -14.29
N PRO A 720 4.20 30.76 -14.20
CA PRO A 720 3.28 30.69 -15.33
C PRO A 720 2.89 32.09 -15.87
N ALA A 721 2.92 33.13 -15.02
CA ALA A 721 2.62 34.52 -15.39
C ALA A 721 3.72 35.48 -14.91
N PRO A 722 4.93 35.45 -15.51
CA PRO A 722 6.10 36.19 -15.00
C PRO A 722 5.92 37.71 -15.03
N THR A 723 4.98 38.24 -15.82
CA THR A 723 4.70 39.69 -15.90
C THR A 723 3.51 40.12 -15.04
N ALA A 724 2.88 39.20 -14.30
CA ALA A 724 1.66 39.47 -13.55
C ALA A 724 1.62 38.67 -12.24
N LEU A 725 2.67 38.82 -11.41
CA LEU A 725 2.71 38.16 -10.12
C LEU A 725 1.62 38.73 -9.18
N ARG A 726 0.96 37.87 -8.42
CA ARG A 726 -0.17 38.21 -7.53
C ARG A 726 0.09 37.78 -6.10
N SER A 727 -0.56 38.39 -5.11
CA SER A 727 -0.40 38.14 -3.66
C SER A 727 0.83 38.80 -3.02
N TRP A 728 1.28 39.92 -3.59
CA TRP A 728 2.25 40.82 -2.99
C TRP A 728 1.53 41.97 -2.29
N TYR A 729 1.97 42.28 -1.09
CA TYR A 729 1.42 43.32 -0.24
C TYR A 729 2.52 44.23 0.28
N VAL A 730 2.21 45.50 0.47
CA VAL A 730 3.13 46.49 1.00
C VAL A 730 2.46 47.31 2.10
N LYS A 731 3.25 47.75 3.06
CA LYS A 731 2.84 48.65 4.13
C LYS A 731 3.86 49.79 4.21
N GLU A 732 3.43 51.01 3.91
CA GLU A 732 4.21 52.24 4.06
C GLU A 732 4.07 52.79 5.50
N GLU A 733 4.99 53.66 5.89
CA GLU A 733 4.90 54.36 7.17
C GLU A 733 3.58 55.14 7.27
N GLY A 734 2.80 54.89 8.34
CA GLY A 734 1.47 55.48 8.55
C GLY A 734 0.30 54.64 8.03
N ASP A 735 0.53 53.58 7.26
CA ASP A 735 -0.53 52.65 6.86
C ASP A 735 -1.04 51.83 8.07
N LEU A 736 -2.36 51.71 8.20
CA LEU A 736 -2.99 50.91 9.27
C LEU A 736 -2.89 49.39 9.01
N SER A 737 -2.83 48.98 7.75
CA SER A 737 -2.78 47.58 7.33
C SER A 737 -1.98 47.43 6.02
N PHE A 738 -1.60 46.19 5.70
CA PHE A 738 -1.05 45.86 4.39
C PHE A 738 -2.08 46.12 3.28
N ALA A 739 -1.64 46.65 2.15
CA ALA A 739 -2.42 46.82 0.93
C ALA A 739 -1.78 46.03 -0.22
N SER A 740 -2.58 45.51 -1.14
CA SER A 740 -2.06 44.79 -2.31
C SER A 740 -1.24 45.72 -3.20
N THR A 741 -0.28 45.17 -3.96
CA THR A 741 0.50 45.98 -4.92
C THR A 741 -0.40 46.69 -5.93
N GLY A 742 -1.51 46.06 -6.34
CA GLY A 742 -2.49 46.65 -7.25
C GLY A 742 -3.19 47.88 -6.68
N GLU A 743 -3.62 47.83 -5.42
CA GLU A 743 -4.23 48.98 -4.71
C GLU A 743 -3.25 50.14 -4.52
N LYS A 744 -1.95 49.84 -4.44
CA LYS A 744 -0.88 50.84 -4.38
C LYS A 744 -0.41 51.32 -5.76
N GLY A 745 -1.08 50.92 -6.84
CA GLY A 745 -0.72 51.31 -8.21
C GLY A 745 0.65 50.77 -8.64
N ALA A 746 1.01 49.57 -8.20
CA ALA A 746 2.27 48.91 -8.48
C ALA A 746 2.07 47.53 -9.14
N GLN A 747 3.06 47.12 -9.94
CA GLN A 747 3.08 45.83 -10.63
C GLN A 747 4.27 45.00 -10.16
N ALA A 748 4.05 43.72 -9.87
CA ALA A 748 5.09 42.77 -9.55
C ALA A 748 5.40 41.86 -10.75
N VAL A 749 6.68 41.76 -11.12
CA VAL A 749 7.16 40.91 -12.22
C VAL A 749 8.35 40.07 -11.79
N LEU A 750 8.54 38.89 -12.39
CA LEU A 750 9.72 38.05 -12.22
C LEU A 750 10.75 38.40 -13.29
N ASN A 751 11.93 38.82 -12.87
CA ASN A 751 13.09 39.00 -13.73
C ASN A 751 14.06 37.82 -13.58
N THR A 752 14.10 36.95 -14.58
CA THR A 752 15.00 35.77 -14.65
C THR A 752 16.31 36.04 -15.37
N SER A 753 16.54 37.27 -15.87
CA SER A 753 17.80 37.65 -16.56
C SER A 753 18.96 37.95 -15.60
N VAL A 754 18.66 38.01 -14.30
CA VAL A 754 19.62 38.25 -13.21
C VAL A 754 19.79 36.98 -12.37
N SER A 755 20.91 36.90 -11.64
CA SER A 755 21.23 35.77 -10.76
C SER A 755 21.53 36.27 -9.35
N PRO A 756 20.78 35.83 -8.31
CA PRO A 756 19.56 35.00 -8.41
C PRO A 756 18.42 35.73 -9.17
N PRO A 757 17.44 35.01 -9.75
CA PRO A 757 16.21 35.62 -10.26
C PRO A 757 15.56 36.49 -9.19
N GLN A 758 14.91 37.58 -9.59
CA GLN A 758 14.33 38.52 -8.61
C GLN A 758 12.91 38.93 -8.98
N VAL A 759 12.10 39.20 -7.96
CA VAL A 759 10.82 39.91 -8.10
C VAL A 759 11.08 41.41 -8.08
N GLU A 760 10.52 42.10 -9.06
CA GLU A 760 10.56 43.55 -9.17
C GLU A 760 9.16 44.12 -8.99
N ILE A 761 8.93 44.81 -7.87
CA ILE A 761 7.68 45.53 -7.61
C ILE A 761 7.88 46.99 -8.02
N THR A 762 7.31 47.36 -9.15
CA THR A 762 7.47 48.69 -9.77
C THR A 762 6.23 49.54 -9.54
N ARG A 763 6.41 50.75 -8.98
CA ARG A 763 5.33 51.74 -8.84
C ARG A 763 5.05 52.42 -10.19
N ALA A 764 3.78 52.65 -10.54
CA ALA A 764 3.43 53.32 -11.80
C ALA A 764 3.94 54.78 -11.86
N SER A 765 4.03 55.44 -10.70
CA SER A 765 4.59 56.80 -10.57
C SER A 765 5.16 57.02 -9.16
N GLY A 766 6.26 57.76 -9.05
CA GLY A 766 6.88 58.12 -7.76
C GLY A 766 7.92 57.10 -7.26
N THR A 767 8.40 57.31 -6.04
CA THR A 767 9.37 56.43 -5.36
C THR A 767 8.71 55.75 -4.15
N TRP A 768 9.29 54.64 -3.70
CA TRP A 768 8.92 54.02 -2.43
C TRP A 768 9.51 54.80 -1.25
N ALA A 769 8.75 54.90 -0.16
CA ALA A 769 9.22 55.50 1.08
C ALA A 769 10.26 54.59 1.78
N PRO A 770 11.19 55.14 2.58
CA PRO A 770 11.99 54.34 3.51
C PRO A 770 11.10 53.54 4.47
N GLY A 771 11.57 52.39 4.96
CA GLY A 771 10.86 51.62 5.98
C GLY A 771 9.60 50.88 5.49
N VAL A 772 9.37 50.81 4.17
CA VAL A 772 8.32 49.97 3.58
C VAL A 772 8.51 48.53 4.05
N VAL A 773 7.44 47.91 4.53
CA VAL A 773 7.39 46.48 4.80
C VAL A 773 6.74 45.81 3.60
N VAL A 774 7.41 44.82 3.02
CA VAL A 774 6.83 43.96 1.99
C VAL A 774 6.43 42.64 2.60
N GLN A 775 5.25 42.15 2.21
CA GLN A 775 4.72 40.87 2.63
C GLN A 775 4.26 40.06 1.41
N ARG A 776 4.51 38.77 1.48
CA ARG A 776 4.00 37.79 0.53
C ARG A 776 3.01 36.86 1.23
N MET A 777 1.82 36.68 0.65
CA MET A 777 0.85 35.69 1.12
C MET A 777 0.64 34.64 0.03
N ASP A 778 1.49 33.60 0.01
CA ASP A 778 1.43 32.53 -0.99
C ASP A 778 0.13 31.69 -0.91
N ASP A 779 -0.55 31.73 0.24
CA ASP A 779 -1.57 30.74 0.59
C ASP A 779 -3.02 31.23 0.53
N GLY A 780 -3.32 32.46 0.12
CA GLY A 780 -4.72 32.85 -0.04
C GLY A 780 -4.98 34.34 -0.03
N GLU A 781 -5.13 34.91 -1.22
CA GLU A 781 -6.08 36.00 -1.33
C GLU A 781 -7.49 35.42 -1.08
N LYS A 782 -8.21 35.92 -0.07
CA LYS A 782 -9.55 35.44 0.28
C LYS A 782 -10.52 35.64 -0.90
N ARG A 783 -11.26 34.59 -1.26
CA ARG A 783 -12.32 34.60 -2.29
C ARG A 783 -13.60 33.95 -1.76
N ALA A 784 -14.70 34.13 -2.48
CA ALA A 784 -15.94 33.42 -2.16
C ALA A 784 -15.80 31.92 -2.47
N ASP A 785 -16.45 31.08 -1.67
CA ASP A 785 -16.52 29.65 -1.93
C ASP A 785 -17.09 29.42 -3.35
N ASN A 786 -16.46 28.52 -4.11
CA ASN A 786 -16.71 28.16 -5.51
C ASN A 786 -16.15 29.09 -6.63
N ASP A 787 -15.32 30.09 -6.32
CA ASP A 787 -14.68 30.94 -7.34
C ASP A 787 -13.37 30.34 -7.88
N GLY A 788 -13.48 29.24 -8.63
CA GLY A 788 -12.33 28.52 -9.19
C GLY A 788 -11.45 29.36 -10.14
N ALA A 789 -12.02 30.34 -10.84
CA ALA A 789 -11.29 31.22 -11.76
C ALA A 789 -10.36 32.19 -11.00
N ALA A 790 -10.80 32.69 -9.84
CA ALA A 790 -9.94 33.47 -8.98
C ALA A 790 -8.80 32.64 -8.39
N GLU A 791 -9.05 31.37 -8.01
CA GLU A 791 -8.01 30.45 -7.54
C GLU A 791 -6.94 30.20 -8.62
N ASP A 792 -7.36 29.97 -9.87
CA ASP A 792 -6.44 29.80 -11.00
C ASP A 792 -5.54 30.99 -11.22
N THR A 793 -6.13 32.17 -11.13
CA THR A 793 -5.40 33.40 -11.40
C THR A 793 -4.32 33.63 -10.33
N ILE A 794 -4.54 33.20 -9.09
CA ILE A 794 -3.54 33.22 -8.02
C ILE A 794 -2.41 32.22 -8.32
N HIS A 795 -2.75 30.96 -8.65
CA HIS A 795 -1.75 29.92 -8.93
C HIS A 795 -0.94 30.21 -10.20
N ALA A 796 -1.54 30.85 -11.21
CA ALA A 796 -0.86 31.32 -12.40
C ALA A 796 0.16 32.44 -12.09
N GLY A 797 -0.13 33.30 -11.11
CA GLY A 797 0.77 34.34 -10.62
C GLY A 797 1.77 33.88 -9.55
N GLY A 798 1.82 32.57 -9.25
CA GLY A 798 2.75 31.96 -8.31
C GLY A 798 4.17 31.82 -8.86
N LEU A 799 5.12 31.59 -7.96
CA LEU A 799 6.52 31.32 -8.27
C LEU A 799 6.87 29.90 -7.86
N TYR A 800 7.66 29.22 -8.67
CA TYR A 800 8.02 27.83 -8.46
C TYR A 800 9.50 27.59 -8.78
N GLU A 801 10.11 26.67 -8.05
CA GLU A 801 11.37 26.04 -8.42
C GLU A 801 11.09 24.68 -9.08
N ALA A 802 11.47 24.51 -10.35
CA ALA A 802 11.47 23.22 -11.02
C ALA A 802 12.87 22.59 -11.01
N TRP A 803 12.99 21.29 -10.73
CA TRP A 803 14.26 20.56 -10.75
C TRP A 803 14.16 19.23 -11.48
N ALA A 804 15.31 18.62 -11.76
CA ALA A 804 15.41 17.42 -12.62
C ALA A 804 14.79 16.14 -12.04
N GLN A 805 14.56 16.09 -10.74
CA GLN A 805 14.02 14.92 -10.01
C GLN A 805 12.55 15.11 -9.64
N ASP A 806 11.88 16.10 -10.24
CA ASP A 806 10.44 16.28 -10.13
C ASP A 806 9.73 15.43 -11.21
N PRO A 807 9.13 14.28 -10.85
CA PRO A 807 8.54 13.34 -11.82
C PRO A 807 7.34 13.92 -12.58
N LEU A 808 6.67 14.92 -12.03
CA LEU A 808 5.44 15.48 -12.60
C LEU A 808 5.59 16.93 -13.06
N GLY A 809 6.75 17.54 -12.83
CA GLY A 809 7.07 18.91 -13.27
C GLY A 809 6.24 19.98 -12.56
N PHE A 810 5.75 19.71 -11.35
CA PHE A 810 4.95 20.67 -10.58
C PHE A 810 5.78 21.77 -9.89
N GLY A 811 7.05 21.49 -9.60
CA GLY A 811 7.95 22.30 -8.81
C GLY A 811 7.55 22.42 -7.33
N PHE A 812 8.44 23.05 -6.56
CA PHE A 812 8.11 23.56 -5.23
C PHE A 812 7.67 25.01 -5.36
N PRO A 813 6.57 25.42 -4.70
CA PRO A 813 6.20 26.81 -4.65
C PRO A 813 7.30 27.56 -3.89
N VAL A 814 7.73 28.71 -4.39
CA VAL A 814 8.62 29.60 -3.66
C VAL A 814 7.79 30.26 -2.58
N VAL A 815 8.07 29.87 -1.34
CA VAL A 815 7.27 30.24 -0.18
C VAL A 815 8.16 30.73 0.95
N GLY A 816 7.71 31.77 1.62
CA GLY A 816 8.35 32.22 2.85
C GLY A 816 9.79 32.70 2.70
N MET A 817 10.56 32.63 3.79
CA MET A 817 11.93 33.13 3.85
C MET A 817 12.78 32.39 4.88
N ARG A 818 14.10 32.59 4.81
CA ARG A 818 14.98 32.27 5.93
C ARG A 818 14.99 33.43 6.92
N ASP A 819 14.83 33.12 8.20
CA ASP A 819 15.00 34.10 9.27
C ASP A 819 16.49 34.38 9.54
N ASP A 820 16.76 35.27 10.49
CA ASP A 820 18.12 35.69 10.85
C ASP A 820 18.99 34.54 11.42
N SER A 821 18.37 33.46 11.89
CA SER A 821 19.05 32.24 12.34
C SER A 821 19.33 31.26 11.19
N GLY A 822 18.83 31.54 9.99
CA GLY A 822 18.94 30.70 8.80
C GLY A 822 17.86 29.63 8.69
N LEU A 823 16.88 29.60 9.61
CA LEU A 823 15.77 28.65 9.58
C LEU A 823 14.67 29.15 8.63
N TRP A 824 14.03 28.21 7.92
CA TRP A 824 12.93 28.56 7.02
C TRP A 824 11.64 28.81 7.82
N ARG A 825 10.91 29.87 7.46
CA ARG A 825 9.57 30.19 7.95
C ARG A 825 8.60 30.41 6.79
N ASN A 826 7.35 30.00 6.98
CA ASN A 826 6.29 30.01 5.98
C ASN A 826 5.66 31.40 5.69
N LEU A 827 6.35 32.49 6.04
CA LEU A 827 5.92 33.86 5.81
C LEU A 827 7.12 34.71 5.41
N PHE A 828 7.05 35.35 4.24
CA PHE A 828 7.97 36.42 3.88
C PHE A 828 7.34 37.75 4.26
N GLU A 829 7.90 38.36 5.30
CA GLU A 829 7.58 39.71 5.74
C GLU A 829 8.88 40.37 6.19
N SER A 830 9.25 41.46 5.54
CA SER A 830 10.55 42.09 5.77
C SER A 830 10.54 43.57 5.42
N ILE A 831 11.31 44.35 6.17
CA ILE A 831 11.54 45.76 5.93
C ILE A 831 12.48 45.88 4.72
N VAL A 832 12.12 46.72 3.76
CA VAL A 832 12.96 47.04 2.60
C VAL A 832 14.03 48.04 3.06
N SER A 833 15.29 47.61 3.01
CA SER A 833 16.47 48.44 3.32
C SER A 833 17.03 49.16 2.10
#